data_AF-A0A4R0RRI3-F1
#
_entry.id   AF-A0A4R0RRI3-F1
#
_cell.length_a   1.000
_cell.length_b   1.000
_cell.length_c   1.000
_cell.angle_alpha   90.00
_cell.angle_beta   90.00
_cell.angle_gamma   90.00
#
_symmetry.space_group_name_H-M   'P 1'
#
loop_
_entity.id
_entity.type
_entity.pdbx_description
1 polymer ?
#
loop_
_entity_poly.entity_id
_entity_poly.type
_entity_poly.pdbx_seq_one_letter_code
_entity_poly.pdbx_strand_id
1 'polypeptide(L)'
;MAREGSARAATHGSPHPETYQYQSDERIPTDLDELDNTVEELHVDFVSARPSPLRAYLIRALALLCACSLSVGSHYASYILGPLKSRLSREMGTDNTEFSLLISAFSLNSTWTPLVGGILASRLGTTMTSILATGVVFLGQLFLLIGNLTGSVRLMAFGMFVFGFGVSPLAVVQETIIVRFFKSHGLGISLALGLVAGKGASFVSARTSYPLSQQFGPHAPFYVATGLAGLSFCINIIYLLASKWLIQGAGAEWEASELHAEAQTHEAEHIRSGSVHSLSEAEALKAVAKKRMVKFKDITKLGDVFWAYIGLNVFCGMIWAPWTHLAANIIQRRFHMSESGSSEVASYILAGSVFLYPITGWAVDALKHRGIVLRLLATSSILTLLCYIWMALPPEFTRTPIPGIISFGLGHGFSPLLLVCIVPEIVPLKYVSTTLGAHKALEQTGSTIFQTLSGLVLDVKSKKPSAESLASPNGDETDMQYLLNTFVAMNVLQFLAIVVLAHFDRKRKQLAARRLNALLATPVVEEEESDSDDSHAGRAKEPVEPQEDITDSGRSAGTIRSIRSISMRRPSVSRPEQQIPLLRSPSQASSARSSRYLIPGVPPSQSVPFKFSKSEIRRGRIFAMLSGCMIVDSPIRKLYPDDVYPNGSYYPSPYGRVRYWIVGPSGGRKVSFIHGISTPSIIFKEIVGEVVKAGFQVLLYDIYGRGYSEGPQETLSITDYVNQLALLLQYVGWSQTDVVGLSMGGGIATGFTATFPHLVSGKVVLIASAGLLEIPLDAEGNRTLPQTNPIQSAIQAANAEQSQTAGDIRSLQTQLLPGYGKVIQDSMKYGPIGSMQKAYEILAKVQTAGGPAEVLVVHGTDDAIVAYENATKIKKIVAQAKVVTIEGAGHFLVGEPEHWPIAAKSIVDFLSV
;
A
#
# COMPACT_ATOMS: atom_id res chain seq x y z
N MET A 1 23.96 -60.22 55.84
CA MET A 1 25.32 -60.66 55.44
C MET A 1 25.42 -60.36 53.95
N ALA A 2 26.23 -59.42 53.46
CA ALA A 2 27.68 -59.18 53.65
C ALA A 2 28.56 -60.04 52.72
N ARG A 3 29.38 -59.33 51.93
CA ARG A 3 30.59 -59.73 51.18
C ARG A 3 30.49 -60.48 49.83
N GLU A 4 30.82 -59.72 48.78
CA GLU A 4 32.02 -59.83 47.93
C GLU A 4 32.42 -61.21 47.34
N GLY A 5 32.59 -61.26 46.00
CA GLY A 5 33.18 -62.42 45.32
C GLY A 5 33.13 -62.38 43.78
N SER A 6 34.03 -61.60 43.16
CA SER A 6 34.24 -61.50 41.70
C SER A 6 34.57 -62.84 41.02
N ALA A 7 34.19 -63.01 39.73
CA ALA A 7 35.15 -63.34 38.65
C ALA A 7 34.57 -63.48 37.20
N ARG A 8 35.34 -62.93 36.24
CA ARG A 8 35.45 -63.23 34.78
C ARG A 8 34.33 -62.78 33.79
N ALA A 9 34.65 -62.38 32.55
CA ALA A 9 35.87 -61.81 31.92
C ALA A 9 35.58 -61.42 30.44
N ALA A 10 36.44 -60.54 29.86
CA ALA A 10 36.64 -60.19 28.43
C ALA A 10 35.99 -58.86 27.93
N THR A 11 36.65 -57.96 27.18
CA THR A 11 38.11 -57.74 26.89
C THR A 11 38.36 -56.27 26.45
N HIS A 12 39.62 -55.82 26.48
CA HIS A 12 40.09 -54.43 26.25
C HIS A 12 39.89 -53.81 24.86
N GLY A 13 39.91 -52.46 24.80
CA GLY A 13 40.61 -51.73 23.71
C GLY A 13 40.15 -50.29 23.44
N SER A 14 40.74 -49.27 24.09
CA SER A 14 40.64 -47.86 23.67
C SER A 14 41.92 -47.42 22.94
N PRO A 15 41.82 -46.50 21.96
CA PRO A 15 42.50 -45.22 22.13
C PRO A 15 41.77 -43.99 21.53
N HIS A 16 42.02 -42.82 22.13
CA HIS A 16 41.91 -41.47 21.53
C HIS A 16 43.33 -41.01 21.13
N PRO A 17 43.54 -39.88 20.41
CA PRO A 17 42.62 -39.07 19.58
C PRO A 17 43.19 -38.74 18.18
N GLU A 18 42.37 -38.29 17.22
CA GLU A 18 42.84 -37.45 16.10
C GLU A 18 41.94 -36.23 15.85
N THR A 19 42.59 -35.12 15.51
CA THR A 19 42.02 -33.78 15.34
C THR A 19 41.30 -33.58 14.02
N TYR A 20 40.05 -33.11 14.07
CA TYR A 20 39.43 -32.40 12.94
C TYR A 20 39.71 -30.91 13.06
N GLN A 21 40.42 -30.35 12.07
CA GLN A 21 40.64 -28.91 11.97
C GLN A 21 39.34 -28.19 11.64
N TYR A 22 39.09 -27.09 12.34
CA TYR A 22 37.99 -26.18 12.05
C TYR A 22 38.38 -25.27 10.88
N GLN A 23 37.88 -25.54 9.67
CA GLN A 23 37.94 -24.57 8.57
C GLN A 23 36.79 -23.59 8.71
N SER A 24 37.08 -22.44 9.31
CA SER A 24 36.20 -21.27 9.32
C SER A 24 36.26 -20.55 7.97
N ASP A 25 35.31 -20.81 7.07
CA ASP A 25 35.21 -20.08 5.79
C ASP A 25 33.74 -20.00 5.30
N GLU A 26 32.83 -19.57 6.18
CA GLU A 26 31.59 -18.91 5.74
C GLU A 26 31.80 -17.40 5.81
N ARG A 27 31.99 -16.78 4.64
CA ARG A 27 32.12 -15.33 4.54
C ARG A 27 30.73 -14.72 4.59
N ILE A 28 30.56 -13.81 5.55
CA ILE A 28 29.40 -12.92 5.63
C ILE A 28 29.28 -12.15 4.29
N PRO A 29 28.10 -12.14 3.63
CA PRO A 29 27.86 -11.34 2.43
C PRO A 29 28.19 -9.88 2.69
N THR A 30 29.19 -9.34 1.98
CA THR A 30 29.61 -7.94 2.11
C THR A 30 28.97 -7.03 1.06
N ASP A 31 28.31 -7.59 0.05
CA ASP A 31 27.74 -6.84 -1.07
C ASP A 31 26.23 -6.58 -0.92
N LEU A 32 25.76 -5.48 -1.50
CA LEU A 32 24.40 -4.99 -1.29
C LEU A 32 23.33 -5.80 -2.02
N ASP A 33 23.70 -6.47 -3.11
CA ASP A 33 22.77 -7.25 -3.96
C ASP A 33 22.55 -8.68 -3.41
N GLU A 34 23.57 -9.30 -2.80
CA GLU A 34 23.39 -10.59 -2.08
C GLU A 34 22.44 -10.44 -0.90
N LEU A 35 22.46 -9.28 -0.23
CA LEU A 35 21.59 -8.95 0.89
C LEU A 35 20.11 -8.81 0.48
N ASP A 36 19.81 -8.44 -0.77
CA ASP A 36 18.42 -8.34 -1.23
C ASP A 36 17.82 -9.72 -1.56
N ASN A 37 18.64 -10.66 -2.02
CA ASN A 37 18.21 -12.06 -2.21
C ASN A 37 17.90 -12.76 -0.88
N THR A 38 18.73 -12.58 0.15
CA THR A 38 18.44 -13.13 1.50
C THR A 38 17.20 -12.50 2.13
N VAL A 39 16.90 -11.24 1.79
CA VAL A 39 15.68 -10.54 2.23
C VAL A 39 14.43 -11.06 1.51
N GLU A 40 14.54 -11.59 0.29
CA GLU A 40 13.44 -12.32 -0.36
C GLU A 40 13.20 -13.69 0.30
N GLU A 41 14.25 -14.51 0.49
CA GLU A 41 14.12 -15.84 1.11
C GLU A 41 13.49 -15.78 2.51
N LEU A 42 13.98 -14.91 3.40
CA LEU A 42 13.40 -14.77 4.74
C LEU A 42 11.97 -14.21 4.76
N HIS A 43 11.49 -13.62 3.67
CA HIS A 43 10.10 -13.20 3.58
C HIS A 43 9.14 -14.37 3.30
N VAL A 44 9.66 -15.54 2.90
CA VAL A 44 8.90 -16.76 2.58
C VAL A 44 8.52 -17.57 3.83
N ASP A 45 9.43 -17.70 4.80
CA ASP A 45 9.23 -18.62 5.95
C ASP A 45 8.26 -18.10 7.02
N PHE A 46 7.98 -16.80 7.09
CA PHE A 46 7.04 -16.22 8.07
C PHE A 46 5.55 -16.48 7.78
N VAL A 47 5.20 -17.33 6.80
CA VAL A 47 3.81 -17.67 6.44
C VAL A 47 3.21 -18.71 7.40
N SER A 48 3.05 -18.29 8.65
CA SER A 48 1.97 -18.81 9.49
C SER A 48 0.63 -18.62 8.75
N ALA A 49 -0.24 -19.64 8.81
CA ALA A 49 -1.46 -19.71 8.01
C ALA A 49 -2.29 -18.42 8.11
N ARG A 50 -2.39 -17.66 7.00
CA ARG A 50 -2.99 -16.32 7.00
C ARG A 50 -4.43 -16.40 7.52
N PRO A 51 -4.83 -15.52 8.47
CA PRO A 51 -6.18 -15.52 9.02
C PRO A 51 -7.21 -15.27 7.91
N SER A 52 -8.37 -15.91 8.01
CA SER A 52 -9.47 -15.75 7.06
C SER A 52 -9.85 -14.27 6.88
N PRO A 53 -10.33 -13.84 5.70
CA PRO A 53 -10.59 -12.43 5.42
C PRO A 53 -11.57 -11.80 6.42
N LEU A 54 -12.55 -12.57 6.93
CA LEU A 54 -13.43 -12.16 8.01
C LEU A 54 -12.68 -11.95 9.34
N ARG A 55 -11.78 -12.85 9.72
CA ARG A 55 -10.93 -12.71 10.91
C ARG A 55 -10.00 -11.51 10.78
N ALA A 56 -9.39 -11.29 9.62
CA ALA A 56 -8.57 -10.11 9.36
C ALA A 56 -9.39 -8.80 9.44
N TYR A 57 -10.62 -8.78 8.93
CA TYR A 57 -11.55 -7.65 9.06
C TYR A 57 -11.90 -7.36 10.52
N LEU A 58 -12.30 -8.37 11.29
CA LEU A 58 -12.63 -8.23 12.72
C LEU A 58 -11.42 -7.75 13.54
N ILE A 59 -10.21 -8.24 13.23
CA ILE A 59 -8.98 -7.84 13.91
C ILE A 59 -8.60 -6.40 13.54
N ARG A 60 -8.78 -5.97 12.28
CA ARG A 60 -8.63 -4.56 11.87
C ARG A 60 -9.66 -3.65 12.56
N ALA A 61 -10.91 -4.07 12.65
CA ALA A 61 -11.95 -3.31 13.35
C ALA A 61 -11.65 -3.15 14.86
N LEU A 62 -11.10 -4.19 15.50
CA LEU A 62 -10.64 -4.12 16.89
C LEU A 62 -9.41 -3.20 17.04
N ALA A 63 -8.44 -3.28 16.14
CA ALA A 63 -7.29 -2.37 16.12
C ALA A 63 -7.73 -0.90 15.92
N LEU A 64 -8.72 -0.65 15.06
CA LEU A 64 -9.33 0.67 14.87
C LEU A 64 -10.03 1.15 16.16
N LEU A 65 -10.81 0.29 16.81
CA LEU A 65 -11.47 0.63 18.08
C LEU A 65 -10.44 1.03 19.13
N CYS A 66 -9.37 0.25 19.31
CA CYS A 66 -8.26 0.59 20.20
C CYS A 66 -7.65 1.96 19.83
N ALA A 67 -7.29 2.17 18.55
CA ALA A 67 -6.68 3.41 18.07
C ALA A 67 -7.59 4.64 18.30
N CYS A 68 -8.89 4.53 18.04
CA CYS A 68 -9.88 5.57 18.33
C CYS A 68 -9.94 5.89 19.84
N SER A 69 -9.92 4.87 20.69
CA SER A 69 -9.98 5.04 22.16
C SER A 69 -8.75 5.71 22.77
N LEU A 70 -7.58 5.64 22.11
CA LEU A 70 -6.36 6.31 22.57
C LEU A 70 -6.55 7.82 22.73
N SER A 71 -7.29 8.46 21.82
CA SER A 71 -7.42 9.92 21.75
C SER A 71 -8.56 10.49 22.58
N VAL A 72 -9.53 9.69 22.99
CA VAL A 72 -10.76 10.17 23.66
C VAL A 72 -10.45 10.95 24.94
N GLY A 73 -9.60 10.42 25.82
CA GLY A 73 -9.22 11.08 27.06
C GLY A 73 -8.50 12.42 26.85
N SER A 74 -7.54 12.48 25.93
CA SER A 74 -6.82 13.72 25.62
C SER A 74 -7.73 14.77 24.97
N HIS A 75 -8.61 14.36 24.07
CA HIS A 75 -9.54 15.25 23.39
C HIS A 75 -10.66 15.80 24.28
N TYR A 76 -11.14 15.01 25.25
CA TYR A 76 -12.06 15.51 26.27
C TYR A 76 -11.32 16.52 27.17
N ALA A 77 -10.21 16.09 27.77
CA ALA A 77 -9.42 16.89 28.71
C ALA A 77 -8.96 18.24 28.14
N SER A 78 -8.59 18.31 26.86
CA SER A 78 -8.14 19.56 26.21
C SER A 78 -9.21 20.66 26.16
N TYR A 79 -10.49 20.33 26.37
CA TYR A 79 -11.63 21.25 26.22
C TYR A 79 -12.42 21.51 27.51
N ILE A 80 -11.98 20.99 28.67
CA ILE A 80 -12.70 21.22 29.95
C ILE A 80 -12.58 22.65 30.48
N LEU A 81 -11.44 23.33 30.25
CA LEU A 81 -11.16 24.63 30.87
C LEU A 81 -12.00 25.78 30.29
N GLY A 82 -12.31 25.74 29.00
CA GLY A 82 -13.08 26.79 28.31
C GLY A 82 -14.45 27.05 28.96
N PRO A 83 -15.34 26.04 29.05
CA PRO A 83 -16.64 26.17 29.70
C PRO A 83 -16.58 26.51 31.20
N LEU A 84 -15.44 26.30 31.85
CA LEU A 84 -15.27 26.48 33.28
C LEU A 84 -14.59 27.80 33.67
N LYS A 85 -14.16 28.65 32.71
CA LYS A 85 -13.45 29.92 32.98
C LYS A 85 -14.08 30.77 34.10
N SER A 86 -15.38 31.03 34.03
CA SER A 86 -16.10 31.85 35.01
C SER A 86 -16.25 31.16 36.38
N ARG A 87 -16.26 29.83 36.44
CA ARG A 87 -16.25 29.03 37.67
C ARG A 87 -14.87 29.08 38.34
N LEU A 88 -13.79 28.82 37.60
CA LEU A 88 -12.40 28.90 38.13
C LEU A 88 -12.12 30.29 38.73
N SER A 89 -12.52 31.36 38.03
CA SER A 89 -12.34 32.72 38.50
C SER A 89 -13.09 33.00 39.81
N ARG A 90 -14.31 32.48 39.96
CA ARG A 90 -15.12 32.67 41.18
C ARG A 90 -14.68 31.80 42.36
N GLU A 91 -14.18 30.59 42.12
CA GLU A 91 -13.93 29.58 43.17
C GLU A 91 -12.48 29.49 43.62
N MET A 92 -11.53 29.70 42.71
CA MET A 92 -10.09 29.75 43.02
C MET A 92 -9.54 31.19 42.98
N GLY A 93 -10.39 32.19 42.70
CA GLY A 93 -9.98 33.60 42.61
C GLY A 93 -9.13 33.92 41.37
N THR A 94 -9.09 33.03 40.37
CA THR A 94 -8.17 33.18 39.23
C THR A 94 -8.47 34.41 38.39
N ASP A 95 -7.45 35.19 38.09
CA ASP A 95 -7.58 36.33 37.17
C ASP A 95 -7.52 35.86 35.69
N ASN A 96 -7.69 36.80 34.76
CA ASN A 96 -7.60 36.49 33.33
C ASN A 96 -6.16 36.09 32.91
N THR A 97 -5.13 36.53 33.63
CA THR A 97 -3.71 36.23 33.37
C THR A 97 -3.41 34.78 33.68
N GLU A 98 -3.82 34.31 34.85
CA GLU A 98 -3.70 32.93 35.34
C GLU A 98 -4.50 31.95 34.48
N PHE A 99 -5.72 32.30 34.06
CA PHE A 99 -6.47 31.48 33.11
C PHE A 99 -5.76 31.41 31.74
N SER A 100 -5.19 32.53 31.28
CA SER A 100 -4.41 32.56 30.03
C SER A 100 -3.13 31.74 30.15
N LEU A 101 -2.49 31.71 31.33
CA LEU A 101 -1.32 30.88 31.62
C LEU A 101 -1.64 29.39 31.51
N LEU A 102 -2.80 28.92 32.00
CA LEU A 102 -3.25 27.52 31.86
C LEU A 102 -3.34 27.09 30.38
N ILE A 103 -3.94 27.95 29.54
CA ILE A 103 -4.10 27.68 28.11
C ILE A 103 -2.75 27.76 27.37
N SER A 104 -1.91 28.74 27.73
CA SER A 104 -0.59 28.96 27.12
C SER A 104 0.39 27.82 27.45
N ALA A 105 0.35 27.31 28.68
CA ALA A 105 1.16 26.18 29.12
C ALA A 105 0.89 24.92 28.29
N PHE A 106 -0.36 24.69 27.89
CA PHE A 106 -0.74 23.60 26.99
C PHE A 106 -0.30 23.85 25.54
N SER A 107 -0.62 25.01 24.98
CA SER A 107 -0.40 25.29 23.56
C SER A 107 1.08 25.46 23.17
N LEU A 108 1.94 25.87 24.10
CA LEU A 108 3.39 26.00 23.90
C LEU A 108 4.04 24.73 23.32
N ASN A 109 3.59 23.55 23.75
CA ASN A 109 4.15 22.27 23.31
C ASN A 109 3.67 21.83 21.92
N SER A 110 2.55 22.35 21.43
CA SER A 110 1.92 21.90 20.18
C SER A 110 2.71 22.27 18.91
N THR A 111 3.61 23.24 18.97
CA THR A 111 4.43 23.67 17.81
C THR A 111 5.53 22.69 17.42
N TRP A 112 6.09 21.95 18.37
CA TRP A 112 7.30 21.13 18.15
C TRP A 112 7.15 19.67 18.60
N THR A 113 6.33 19.37 19.61
CA THR A 113 6.14 17.99 20.07
C THR A 113 5.49 17.05 19.05
N PRO A 114 4.61 17.46 18.09
CA PRO A 114 4.14 16.54 17.05
C PRO A 114 5.30 15.97 16.22
N LEU A 115 6.29 16.82 15.85
CA LEU A 115 7.48 16.38 15.14
C LEU A 115 8.26 15.34 15.95
N VAL A 116 8.44 15.58 17.25
CA VAL A 116 9.07 14.60 18.16
C VAL A 116 8.27 13.30 18.23
N GLY A 117 6.94 13.36 18.28
CA GLY A 117 6.07 12.18 18.21
C GLY A 117 6.27 11.35 16.93
N GLY A 118 6.34 12.02 15.78
CA GLY A 118 6.62 11.37 14.49
C GLY A 118 8.03 10.76 14.41
N ILE A 119 9.01 11.40 15.06
CA ILE A 119 10.38 10.89 15.20
C ILE A 119 10.43 9.65 16.10
N LEU A 120 9.81 9.71 17.28
CA LEU A 120 9.75 8.60 18.22
C LEU A 120 9.00 7.41 17.60
N ALA A 121 7.86 7.64 16.96
CA ALA A 121 7.12 6.60 16.24
C ALA A 121 7.97 5.93 15.14
N SER A 122 8.83 6.69 14.44
CA SER A 122 9.73 6.14 13.42
C SER A 122 10.94 5.34 13.96
N ARG A 123 11.26 5.48 15.26
CA ARG A 123 12.45 4.87 15.90
C ARG A 123 12.12 3.79 16.92
N LEU A 124 11.19 4.08 17.82
CA LEU A 124 10.71 3.19 18.89
C LEU A 124 9.49 2.37 18.44
N GLY A 125 8.86 2.78 17.34
CA GLY A 125 7.61 2.22 16.85
C GLY A 125 6.38 2.89 17.47
N THR A 126 5.21 2.66 16.86
CA THR A 126 3.94 3.25 17.31
C THR A 126 3.55 2.78 18.70
N THR A 127 3.79 1.50 19.03
CA THR A 127 3.30 0.88 20.27
C THR A 127 4.03 1.41 21.51
N MET A 128 5.35 1.65 21.43
CA MET A 128 6.09 2.28 22.52
C MET A 128 5.82 3.78 22.60
N THR A 129 5.69 4.45 21.45
CA THR A 129 5.41 5.89 21.43
C THR A 129 4.00 6.21 21.94
N SER A 130 3.00 5.36 21.67
CA SER A 130 1.65 5.54 22.23
C SER A 130 1.67 5.44 23.75
N ILE A 131 2.42 4.50 24.34
CA ILE A 131 2.49 4.30 25.80
C ILE A 131 3.14 5.49 26.49
N LEU A 132 4.26 5.99 25.94
CA LEU A 132 4.89 7.20 26.45
C LEU A 132 3.92 8.40 26.36
N ALA A 133 3.26 8.59 25.21
CA ALA A 133 2.33 9.71 25.02
C ALA A 133 1.08 9.64 25.90
N THR A 134 0.42 8.48 25.99
CA THR A 134 -0.75 8.27 26.86
C THR A 134 -0.41 8.33 28.35
N GLY A 135 0.76 7.83 28.76
CA GLY A 135 1.25 7.95 30.13
C GLY A 135 1.53 9.40 30.54
N VAL A 136 2.17 10.18 29.66
CA VAL A 136 2.40 11.63 29.88
C VAL A 136 1.07 12.41 29.91
N VAL A 137 0.11 12.07 29.03
CA VAL A 137 -1.26 12.62 29.09
C VAL A 137 -1.91 12.35 30.44
N PHE A 138 -1.89 11.11 30.92
CA PHE A 138 -2.50 10.72 32.19
C PHE A 138 -1.83 11.40 33.39
N LEU A 139 -0.49 11.45 33.41
CA LEU A 139 0.27 12.14 34.46
C LEU A 139 -0.02 13.65 34.50
N GLY A 140 -0.09 14.30 33.34
CA GLY A 140 -0.47 15.71 33.24
C GLY A 140 -1.88 15.99 33.75
N GLN A 141 -2.84 15.11 33.44
CA GLN A 141 -4.21 15.20 33.99
C GLN A 141 -4.26 14.92 35.49
N LEU A 142 -3.44 14.02 36.02
CA LEU A 142 -3.33 13.80 37.46
C LEU A 142 -2.80 15.04 38.18
N PHE A 143 -1.75 15.70 37.65
CA PHE A 143 -1.27 16.98 38.20
C PHE A 143 -2.32 18.10 38.08
N LEU A 144 -3.06 18.17 36.97
CA LEU A 144 -4.15 19.13 36.79
C LEU A 144 -5.26 18.93 37.83
N LEU A 145 -5.65 17.68 38.07
CA LEU A 145 -6.64 17.32 39.10
C LEU A 145 -6.14 17.65 40.51
N ILE A 146 -4.90 17.30 40.86
CA ILE A 146 -4.31 17.64 42.17
C ILE A 146 -4.23 19.16 42.34
N GLY A 147 -3.84 19.91 41.31
CA GLY A 147 -3.86 21.37 41.31
C GLY A 147 -5.26 21.94 41.58
N ASN A 148 -6.28 21.40 40.92
CA ASN A 148 -7.68 21.80 41.11
C ASN A 148 -8.23 21.42 42.51
N LEU A 149 -7.78 20.30 43.10
CA LEU A 149 -8.16 19.89 44.46
C LEU A 149 -7.42 20.69 45.55
N THR A 150 -6.24 21.21 45.26
CA THR A 150 -5.43 22.03 46.18
C THR A 150 -5.63 23.53 45.99
N GLY A 151 -6.45 23.97 45.04
CA GLY A 151 -6.62 25.38 44.66
C GLY A 151 -5.37 26.02 44.04
N SER A 152 -4.40 25.22 43.59
CA SER A 152 -3.09 25.69 43.14
C SER A 152 -3.04 25.83 41.61
N VAL A 153 -3.31 27.04 41.12
CA VAL A 153 -3.28 27.35 39.68
C VAL A 153 -1.90 27.09 39.05
N ARG A 154 -0.81 27.30 39.80
CA ARG A 154 0.56 26.99 39.35
C ARG A 154 0.76 25.50 39.10
N LEU A 155 0.19 24.64 39.97
CA LEU A 155 0.24 23.19 39.79
C LEU A 155 -0.68 22.75 38.63
N MET A 156 -1.83 23.41 38.45
CA MET A 156 -2.67 23.22 37.27
C MET A 156 -1.95 23.59 35.96
N ALA A 157 -1.22 24.72 35.94
CA ALA A 157 -0.44 25.14 34.77
C ALA A 157 0.69 24.15 34.46
N PHE A 158 1.39 23.65 35.49
CA PHE A 158 2.36 22.56 35.32
C PHE A 158 1.69 21.28 34.77
N GLY A 159 0.51 20.92 35.27
CA GLY A 159 -0.28 19.81 34.74
C GLY A 159 -0.65 19.97 33.26
N MET A 160 -1.11 21.17 32.84
CA MET A 160 -1.39 21.50 31.44
C MET A 160 -0.13 21.44 30.56
N PHE A 161 1.02 21.89 31.07
CA PHE A 161 2.31 21.80 30.37
C PHE A 161 2.73 20.34 30.17
N VAL A 162 2.72 19.52 31.23
CA VAL A 162 3.02 18.08 31.17
C VAL A 162 2.06 17.37 30.21
N PHE A 163 0.76 17.65 30.32
CA PHE A 163 -0.26 17.11 29.42
C PHE A 163 0.01 17.45 27.95
N GLY A 164 0.41 18.68 27.64
CA GLY A 164 0.74 19.14 26.28
C GLY A 164 1.85 18.34 25.60
N PHE A 165 2.84 17.83 26.34
CA PHE A 165 3.87 16.94 25.78
C PHE A 165 3.31 15.61 25.26
N GLY A 166 2.20 15.13 25.80
CA GLY A 166 1.60 13.85 25.43
C GLY A 166 0.58 13.96 24.31
N VAL A 167 -0.29 14.98 24.33
CA VAL A 167 -1.43 15.11 23.38
C VAL A 167 -0.98 15.14 21.92
N SER A 168 0.04 15.93 21.61
CA SER A 168 0.50 16.16 20.25
C SER A 168 1.19 14.91 19.63
N PRO A 169 2.15 14.24 20.31
CA PRO A 169 2.64 12.93 19.89
C PRO A 169 1.55 11.85 19.78
N LEU A 170 0.57 11.83 20.70
CA LEU A 170 -0.49 10.83 20.71
C LEU A 170 -1.33 10.86 19.42
N ALA A 171 -1.67 12.05 18.93
CA ALA A 171 -2.41 12.21 17.67
C ALA A 171 -1.61 11.68 16.46
N VAL A 172 -0.30 11.95 16.40
CA VAL A 172 0.58 11.43 15.33
C VAL A 172 0.64 9.90 15.35
N VAL A 173 0.75 9.31 16.54
CA VAL A 173 0.81 7.85 16.70
C VAL A 173 -0.51 7.19 16.33
N GLN A 174 -1.65 7.74 16.78
CA GLN A 174 -2.99 7.25 16.41
C GLN A 174 -3.16 7.18 14.89
N GLU A 175 -2.89 8.28 14.19
CA GLU A 175 -3.02 8.36 12.73
C GLU A 175 -2.05 7.40 12.04
N THR A 176 -0.82 7.25 12.55
CA THR A 176 0.15 6.27 12.03
C THR A 176 -0.37 4.82 12.19
N ILE A 177 -0.95 4.45 13.33
CA ILE A 177 -1.55 3.13 13.56
C ILE A 177 -2.68 2.89 12.55
N ILE A 178 -3.59 3.85 12.35
CA ILE A 178 -4.69 3.70 11.39
C ILE A 178 -4.17 3.53 9.96
N VAL A 179 -3.20 4.35 9.52
CA VAL A 179 -2.57 4.22 8.19
C VAL A 179 -1.92 2.84 8.02
N ARG A 180 -1.23 2.35 9.04
CA ARG A 180 -0.55 1.04 9.05
C ARG A 180 -1.52 -0.14 8.87
N PHE A 181 -2.67 -0.12 9.55
CA PHE A 181 -3.65 -1.21 9.52
C PHE A 181 -4.60 -1.17 8.30
N PHE A 182 -4.84 0.01 7.69
CA PHE A 182 -5.85 0.21 6.64
C PHE A 182 -5.29 0.67 5.27
N LYS A 183 -3.97 0.75 5.09
CA LYS A 183 -3.25 1.13 3.85
C LYS A 183 -3.89 0.68 2.52
N SER A 184 -4.40 -0.55 2.45
CA SER A 184 -4.92 -1.12 1.19
C SER A 184 -6.44 -1.06 1.03
N HIS A 185 -7.21 -0.84 2.11
CA HIS A 185 -8.67 -0.95 2.11
C HIS A 185 -9.27 -0.04 3.19
N GLY A 186 -10.11 0.93 2.81
CA GLY A 186 -10.88 1.74 3.75
C GLY A 186 -10.04 2.70 4.59
N LEU A 187 -9.01 3.32 4.00
CA LEU A 187 -8.11 4.20 4.72
C LEU A 187 -8.79 5.52 5.11
N GLY A 188 -9.51 6.13 4.17
CA GLY A 188 -10.20 7.41 4.37
C GLY A 188 -11.29 7.30 5.44
N ILE A 189 -12.12 6.26 5.40
CA ILE A 189 -13.17 6.04 6.40
C ILE A 189 -12.60 5.68 7.78
N SER A 190 -11.48 4.95 7.85
CA SER A 190 -10.85 4.60 9.13
C SER A 190 -10.20 5.81 9.78
N LEU A 191 -9.51 6.67 9.01
CA LEU A 191 -8.99 7.95 9.50
C LEU A 191 -10.13 8.89 9.92
N ALA A 192 -11.22 8.94 9.16
CA ALA A 192 -12.41 9.70 9.52
C ALA A 192 -12.99 9.25 10.88
N LEU A 193 -13.16 7.95 11.11
CA LEU A 193 -13.65 7.42 12.38
C LEU A 193 -12.72 7.76 13.56
N GLY A 194 -11.40 7.69 13.36
CA GLY A 194 -10.41 8.12 14.35
C GLY A 194 -10.54 9.60 14.74
N LEU A 195 -10.65 10.48 13.75
CA LEU A 195 -10.81 11.91 13.97
C LEU A 195 -12.19 12.28 14.55
N VAL A 196 -13.25 11.57 14.18
CA VAL A 196 -14.60 11.73 14.76
C VAL A 196 -14.60 11.33 16.23
N ALA A 197 -13.93 10.25 16.63
CA ALA A 197 -13.83 9.85 18.04
C ALA A 197 -13.17 10.95 18.90
N GLY A 198 -12.06 11.54 18.42
CA GLY A 198 -11.41 12.67 19.07
C GLY A 198 -12.28 13.94 19.09
N LYS A 199 -12.72 14.45 17.93
CA LYS A 199 -13.52 15.69 17.87
C LYS A 199 -14.88 15.57 18.57
N GLY A 200 -15.49 14.38 18.54
CA GLY A 200 -16.69 14.05 19.30
C GLY A 200 -16.46 14.16 20.81
N ALA A 201 -15.36 13.61 21.34
CA ALA A 201 -15.00 13.74 22.75
C ALA A 201 -14.78 15.21 23.16
N SER A 202 -14.17 16.03 22.29
CA SER A 202 -14.03 17.48 22.51
C SER A 202 -15.39 18.21 22.52
N PHE A 203 -16.31 17.85 21.62
CA PHE A 203 -17.67 18.41 21.59
C PHE A 203 -18.47 18.05 22.84
N VAL A 204 -18.43 16.78 23.26
CA VAL A 204 -19.07 16.32 24.50
C VAL A 204 -18.51 17.10 25.68
N SER A 205 -17.18 17.18 25.83
CA SER A 205 -16.53 17.95 26.90
C SER A 205 -17.02 19.41 26.96
N ALA A 206 -17.08 20.09 25.82
CA ALA A 206 -17.54 21.47 25.74
C ALA A 206 -19.00 21.65 26.23
N ARG A 207 -19.86 20.64 26.00
CA ARG A 207 -21.27 20.63 26.41
C ARG A 207 -21.50 20.14 27.85
N THR A 208 -20.74 19.15 28.32
CA THR A 208 -20.98 18.49 29.62
C THR A 208 -20.20 19.10 30.79
N SER A 209 -19.05 19.73 30.56
CA SER A 209 -18.17 20.20 31.65
C SER A 209 -18.87 21.16 32.62
N TYR A 210 -19.61 22.15 32.11
CA TYR A 210 -20.32 23.10 32.98
C TYR A 210 -21.50 22.46 33.74
N PRO A 211 -22.47 21.76 33.10
CA PRO A 211 -23.53 21.04 33.81
C PRO A 211 -23.02 20.06 34.88
N LEU A 212 -21.98 19.29 34.55
CA LEU A 212 -21.39 18.33 35.48
C LEU A 212 -20.80 19.02 36.72
N SER A 213 -20.18 20.19 36.56
CA SER A 213 -19.69 21.01 37.67
C SER A 213 -20.81 21.57 38.57
N GLN A 214 -22.00 21.81 38.00
CA GLN A 214 -23.15 22.27 38.78
C GLN A 214 -23.78 21.13 39.59
N GLN A 215 -23.96 19.96 38.98
CA GLN A 215 -24.72 18.85 39.57
C GLN A 215 -23.91 17.99 40.53
N PHE A 216 -22.63 17.75 40.23
CA PHE A 216 -21.75 16.83 40.98
C PHE A 216 -20.58 17.54 41.68
N GLY A 217 -20.59 18.88 41.70
CA GLY A 217 -19.57 19.70 42.35
C GLY A 217 -18.40 20.09 41.43
N PRO A 218 -17.61 21.10 41.84
CA PRO A 218 -16.70 21.82 40.94
C PRO A 218 -15.56 20.96 40.39
N HIS A 219 -15.14 19.92 41.12
CA HIS A 219 -14.07 19.01 40.70
C HIS A 219 -14.53 17.90 39.74
N ALA A 220 -15.85 17.69 39.56
CA ALA A 220 -16.39 16.59 38.76
C ALA A 220 -15.88 16.53 37.30
N PRO A 221 -15.74 17.65 36.55
CA PRO A 221 -15.20 17.61 35.18
C PRO A 221 -13.75 17.14 35.12
N PHE A 222 -12.96 17.46 36.14
CA PHE A 222 -11.55 17.06 36.25
C PHE A 222 -11.42 15.57 36.61
N TYR A 223 -12.32 15.03 37.45
CA TYR A 223 -12.41 13.59 37.70
C TYR A 223 -12.76 12.82 36.43
N VAL A 224 -13.73 13.29 35.64
CA VAL A 224 -14.08 12.66 34.35
C VAL A 224 -12.94 12.75 33.34
N ALA A 225 -12.28 13.91 33.21
CA ALA A 225 -11.13 14.06 32.31
C ALA A 225 -9.97 13.12 32.68
N THR A 226 -9.61 13.06 33.97
CA THR A 226 -8.54 12.18 34.46
C THR A 226 -8.92 10.70 34.36
N GLY A 227 -10.18 10.35 34.61
CA GLY A 227 -10.71 9.00 34.45
C GLY A 227 -10.69 8.52 32.99
N LEU A 228 -11.10 9.38 32.04
CA LEU A 228 -11.03 9.09 30.61
C LEU A 228 -9.57 8.99 30.11
N ALA A 229 -8.66 9.84 30.61
CA ALA A 229 -7.23 9.72 30.31
C ALA A 229 -6.64 8.40 30.86
N GLY A 230 -7.02 7.99 32.07
CA GLY A 230 -6.64 6.70 32.66
C GLY A 230 -7.20 5.51 31.85
N LEU A 231 -8.46 5.59 31.41
CA LEU A 231 -9.08 4.59 30.54
C LEU A 231 -8.34 4.48 29.19
N SER A 232 -7.99 5.61 28.56
CA SER A 232 -7.19 5.61 27.33
C SER A 232 -5.81 4.97 27.53
N PHE A 233 -5.16 5.19 28.67
CA PHE A 233 -3.90 4.52 29.04
C PHE A 233 -4.08 3.00 29.26
N CYS A 234 -5.13 2.58 29.97
CA CYS A 234 -5.45 1.16 30.18
C CYS A 234 -5.77 0.43 28.85
N ILE A 235 -6.54 1.05 27.96
CA ILE A 235 -6.83 0.49 26.63
C ILE A 235 -5.54 0.38 25.80
N ASN A 236 -4.61 1.31 25.95
CA ASN A 236 -3.31 1.24 25.29
C ASN A 236 -2.41 0.10 25.82
N ILE A 237 -2.50 -0.23 27.11
CA ILE A 237 -1.85 -1.43 27.67
C ILE A 237 -2.48 -2.69 27.07
N ILE A 238 -3.80 -2.75 26.92
CA ILE A 238 -4.49 -3.86 26.23
C ILE A 238 -4.02 -3.96 24.77
N TYR A 239 -3.89 -2.82 24.07
CA TYR A 239 -3.36 -2.75 22.71
C TYR A 239 -1.91 -3.27 22.65
N LEU A 240 -1.02 -2.91 23.58
CA LEU A 240 0.33 -3.48 23.66
C LEU A 240 0.29 -5.01 23.82
N LEU A 241 -0.48 -5.52 24.78
CA LEU A 241 -0.57 -6.96 25.04
C LEU A 241 -1.15 -7.73 23.85
N ALA A 242 -2.06 -7.11 23.10
CA ALA A 242 -2.64 -7.67 21.88
C ALA A 242 -1.82 -7.37 20.61
N SER A 243 -0.81 -6.49 20.65
CA SER A 243 -0.21 -5.87 19.46
C SER A 243 0.32 -6.89 18.45
N LYS A 244 1.19 -7.83 18.86
CA LYS A 244 1.70 -8.92 18.00
C LYS A 244 0.55 -9.70 17.33
N TRP A 245 -0.48 -10.05 18.10
CA TRP A 245 -1.66 -10.77 17.61
C TRP A 245 -2.54 -9.92 16.67
N LEU A 246 -2.68 -8.62 16.92
CA LEU A 246 -3.36 -7.68 16.02
C LEU A 246 -2.61 -7.54 14.70
N ILE A 247 -1.27 -7.42 14.74
CA ILE A 247 -0.41 -7.24 13.56
C ILE A 247 -0.44 -8.50 12.68
N GLN A 248 -0.13 -9.66 13.26
CA GLN A 248 -0.21 -10.97 12.59
C GLN A 248 -1.64 -11.26 12.10
N GLY A 249 -2.64 -10.94 12.93
CA GLY A 249 -4.06 -11.16 12.67
C GLY A 249 -4.68 -10.26 11.59
N ALA A 250 -4.18 -9.04 11.42
CA ALA A 250 -4.61 -8.10 10.39
C ALA A 250 -3.81 -8.21 9.07
N GLY A 251 -2.67 -8.92 9.10
CA GLY A 251 -1.66 -8.89 8.04
C GLY A 251 -1.04 -7.51 7.87
N ALA A 252 -0.82 -6.78 8.97
CA ALA A 252 -0.19 -5.46 8.95
C ALA A 252 1.33 -5.58 8.80
N GLU A 253 1.98 -4.59 8.16
CA GLU A 253 3.43 -4.57 8.04
C GLU A 253 4.10 -4.37 9.41
N TRP A 254 5.22 -5.05 9.67
CA TRP A 254 6.02 -4.91 10.89
C TRP A 254 6.92 -3.66 10.86
N GLU A 255 7.05 -3.01 12.00
CA GLU A 255 7.91 -1.83 12.18
C GLU A 255 9.37 -2.21 12.47
N ALA A 256 10.30 -1.29 12.22
CA ALA A 256 11.73 -1.53 12.41
C ALA A 256 12.09 -1.87 13.88
N SER A 257 11.43 -1.26 14.86
CA SER A 257 11.63 -1.56 16.28
C SER A 257 11.05 -2.92 16.69
N GLU A 258 9.91 -3.32 16.12
CA GLU A 258 9.28 -4.62 16.36
C GLU A 258 10.15 -5.74 15.78
N LEU A 259 10.67 -5.58 14.57
CA LEU A 259 11.64 -6.50 13.95
C LEU A 259 12.93 -6.62 14.77
N HIS A 260 13.44 -5.52 15.32
CA HIS A 260 14.59 -5.56 16.23
C HIS A 260 14.29 -6.28 17.55
N ALA A 261 13.09 -6.11 18.12
CA ALA A 261 12.68 -6.80 19.33
C ALA A 261 12.46 -8.31 19.09
N GLU A 262 11.94 -8.69 17.93
CA GLU A 262 11.81 -10.10 17.53
C GLU A 262 13.20 -10.73 17.35
N ALA A 263 14.11 -10.08 16.64
CA ALA A 263 15.49 -10.56 16.50
C ALA A 263 16.18 -10.78 17.87
N GLN A 264 16.04 -9.85 18.82
CA GLN A 264 16.56 -10.02 20.18
C GLN A 264 15.91 -11.19 20.93
N THR A 265 14.65 -11.50 20.63
CA THR A 265 13.94 -12.64 21.21
C THR A 265 14.47 -13.96 20.64
N HIS A 266 14.66 -14.04 19.32
CA HIS A 266 15.26 -15.20 18.65
C HIS A 266 16.74 -15.41 19.08
N GLU A 267 17.52 -14.34 19.34
CA GLU A 267 18.86 -14.47 19.94
C GLU A 267 18.84 -14.98 21.39
N ALA A 268 17.91 -14.50 22.21
CA ALA A 268 17.76 -14.99 23.59
C ALA A 268 17.29 -16.45 23.64
N GLU A 269 16.47 -16.87 22.66
CA GLU A 269 16.03 -18.25 22.48
C GLU A 269 17.16 -19.13 21.90
N HIS A 270 17.97 -18.62 20.97
CA HIS A 270 19.21 -19.27 20.52
C HIS A 270 20.13 -19.59 21.71
N ILE A 271 20.43 -18.59 22.55
CA ILE A 271 21.30 -18.75 23.74
C ILE A 271 20.76 -19.80 24.72
N ARG A 272 19.42 -20.00 24.76
CA ARG A 272 18.77 -21.02 25.61
C ARG A 272 18.66 -22.41 24.98
N SER A 273 18.65 -22.51 23.65
CA SER A 273 18.33 -23.74 22.91
C SER A 273 19.50 -24.35 22.12
N GLY A 274 20.53 -23.55 21.80
CA GLY A 274 21.65 -23.97 20.94
C GLY A 274 21.30 -24.08 19.44
N SER A 275 20.16 -23.54 19.00
CA SER A 275 19.66 -23.65 17.63
C SER A 275 20.28 -22.65 16.63
N VAL A 276 21.21 -23.11 15.79
CA VAL A 276 21.91 -22.27 14.79
C VAL A 276 20.95 -21.53 13.84
N HIS A 277 19.81 -22.13 13.47
CA HIS A 277 18.82 -21.49 12.58
C HIS A 277 18.25 -20.18 13.15
N SER A 278 18.01 -20.11 14.46
CA SER A 278 17.46 -18.90 15.09
C SER A 278 18.43 -17.72 15.14
N LEU A 279 19.75 -17.97 14.98
CA LEU A 279 20.75 -16.91 14.87
C LEU A 279 20.71 -16.25 13.48
N SER A 280 20.71 -17.05 12.41
CA SER A 280 20.57 -16.56 11.02
C SER A 280 19.27 -15.77 10.83
N GLU A 281 18.17 -16.29 11.37
CA GLU A 281 16.86 -15.62 11.36
C GLU A 281 16.92 -14.25 12.08
N ALA A 282 17.55 -14.19 13.25
CA ALA A 282 17.71 -12.94 13.99
C ALA A 282 18.62 -11.91 13.28
N GLU A 283 19.69 -12.36 12.63
CA GLU A 283 20.61 -11.48 11.88
C GLU A 283 19.93 -10.87 10.65
N ALA A 284 19.13 -11.66 9.93
CA ALA A 284 18.34 -11.17 8.82
C ALA A 284 17.18 -10.24 9.28
N LEU A 285 16.49 -10.56 10.37
CA LEU A 285 15.52 -9.64 11.00
C LEU A 285 16.17 -8.30 11.37
N LYS A 286 17.41 -8.31 11.90
CA LYS A 286 18.21 -7.09 12.15
C LYS A 286 18.56 -6.34 10.85
N ALA A 287 18.90 -7.04 9.77
CA ALA A 287 19.19 -6.42 8.47
C ALA A 287 17.96 -5.73 7.88
N VAL A 288 16.80 -6.40 7.87
CA VAL A 288 15.51 -5.83 7.42
C VAL A 288 15.11 -4.64 8.28
N ALA A 289 15.24 -4.75 9.61
CA ALA A 289 14.98 -3.65 10.54
C ALA A 289 15.85 -2.42 10.21
N LYS A 290 17.17 -2.62 10.04
CA LYS A 290 18.15 -1.59 9.66
C LYS A 290 17.84 -0.93 8.30
N LYS A 291 17.32 -1.67 7.32
CA LYS A 291 16.85 -1.14 6.01
C LYS A 291 15.56 -0.30 6.15
N ARG A 292 14.68 -0.66 7.10
CA ARG A 292 13.42 0.05 7.40
C ARG A 292 13.61 1.29 8.31
N MET A 293 14.71 1.42 9.05
CA MET A 293 14.98 2.58 9.92
C MET A 293 14.98 3.93 9.17
N VAL A 294 14.44 4.97 9.82
CA VAL A 294 14.45 6.35 9.30
C VAL A 294 15.80 7.04 9.53
N LYS A 295 16.45 7.38 8.42
CA LYS A 295 17.64 8.26 8.38
C LYS A 295 17.19 9.70 8.11
N PHE A 296 17.41 10.59 9.09
CA PHE A 296 16.98 12.00 9.01
C PHE A 296 17.60 12.77 7.84
N LYS A 297 18.85 12.46 7.47
CA LYS A 297 19.52 13.06 6.31
C LYS A 297 18.81 12.75 4.98
N ASP A 298 17.98 11.71 4.92
CA ASP A 298 17.24 11.35 3.70
C ASP A 298 15.89 12.07 3.59
N ILE A 299 15.43 12.79 4.63
CA ILE A 299 14.21 13.63 4.56
C ILE A 299 14.42 14.79 3.56
N THR A 300 15.63 15.34 3.46
CA THR A 300 15.96 16.37 2.46
C THR A 300 15.91 15.85 1.02
N LYS A 301 15.94 14.52 0.82
CA LYS A 301 15.81 13.86 -0.49
C LYS A 301 14.35 13.57 -0.86
N LEU A 302 13.38 13.86 0.02
CA LEU A 302 11.96 13.82 -0.33
C LEU A 302 11.69 14.97 -1.31
N GLY A 303 11.27 14.63 -2.53
CA GLY A 303 11.18 15.58 -3.64
C GLY A 303 10.07 16.63 -3.50
N ASP A 304 10.04 17.57 -4.44
CA ASP A 304 9.28 18.83 -4.42
C ASP A 304 7.82 18.75 -3.92
N VAL A 305 7.12 17.65 -4.22
CA VAL A 305 5.74 17.40 -3.76
C VAL A 305 5.64 17.37 -2.22
N PHE A 306 6.63 16.80 -1.53
CA PHE A 306 6.69 16.79 -0.06
C PHE A 306 6.88 18.19 0.48
N TRP A 307 7.82 18.98 -0.06
CA TRP A 307 8.09 20.33 0.42
C TRP A 307 6.93 21.30 0.14
N ALA A 308 6.26 21.17 -1.02
CA ALA A 308 5.04 21.92 -1.30
C ALA A 308 3.89 21.57 -0.34
N TYR A 309 3.73 20.28 0.02
CA TYR A 309 2.78 19.86 1.04
C TYR A 309 3.13 20.44 2.41
N ILE A 310 4.39 20.36 2.84
CA ILE A 310 4.85 20.94 4.12
C ILE A 310 4.60 22.47 4.16
N GLY A 311 4.85 23.19 3.06
CA GLY A 311 4.52 24.61 2.94
C GLY A 311 3.02 24.91 3.01
N LEU A 312 2.18 24.09 2.37
CA LEU A 312 0.71 24.21 2.44
C LEU A 312 0.19 24.13 3.89
N ASN A 313 0.75 23.25 4.73
CA ASN A 313 0.31 23.10 6.12
C ASN A 313 0.54 24.37 6.96
N VAL A 314 1.59 25.16 6.68
CA VAL A 314 1.80 26.46 7.34
C VAL A 314 0.63 27.39 7.05
N PHE A 315 0.22 27.52 5.78
CA PHE A 315 -0.91 28.38 5.39
C PHE A 315 -2.24 27.89 5.97
N CYS A 316 -2.50 26.58 5.97
CA CYS A 316 -3.67 26.00 6.66
C CYS A 316 -3.71 26.39 8.15
N GLY A 317 -2.56 26.29 8.82
CA GLY A 317 -2.38 26.70 10.21
C GLY A 317 -2.65 28.18 10.46
N MET A 318 -2.16 29.06 9.58
CA MET A 318 -2.35 30.52 9.68
C MET A 318 -3.84 30.92 9.60
N ILE A 319 -4.68 30.19 8.88
CA ILE A 319 -6.08 30.59 8.66
C ILE A 319 -7.08 29.83 9.55
N TRP A 320 -6.90 28.53 9.77
CA TRP A 320 -7.94 27.71 10.43
C TRP A 320 -8.00 27.92 11.94
N ALA A 321 -6.91 27.62 12.66
CA ALA A 321 -6.91 27.71 14.11
C ALA A 321 -7.13 29.15 14.61
N PRO A 322 -6.46 30.20 14.09
CA PRO A 322 -6.71 31.58 14.50
C PRO A 322 -8.15 32.03 14.24
N TRP A 323 -8.76 31.63 13.12
CA TRP A 323 -10.18 31.90 12.87
C TRP A 323 -11.07 31.24 13.92
N THR A 324 -10.88 29.95 14.23
CA THR A 324 -11.69 29.25 15.24
C THR A 324 -11.61 29.87 16.63
N HIS A 325 -10.49 30.51 16.98
CA HIS A 325 -10.33 31.23 18.25
C HIS A 325 -10.90 32.65 18.23
N LEU A 326 -10.85 33.35 17.08
CA LEU A 326 -11.25 34.76 16.98
C LEU A 326 -12.70 34.96 16.52
N ALA A 327 -13.34 33.96 15.91
CA ALA A 327 -14.65 34.08 15.27
C ALA A 327 -15.73 34.66 16.21
N ALA A 328 -15.84 34.21 17.47
CA ALA A 328 -16.84 34.73 18.40
C ALA A 328 -16.66 36.24 18.67
N ASN A 329 -15.42 36.70 18.89
CA ASN A 329 -15.10 38.12 19.10
C ASN A 329 -15.36 38.96 17.84
N ILE A 330 -15.00 38.43 16.65
CA ILE A 330 -15.24 39.08 15.36
C ILE A 330 -16.74 39.25 15.11
N ILE A 331 -17.53 38.18 15.31
CA ILE A 331 -19.00 38.21 15.16
C ILE A 331 -19.64 39.20 16.14
N GLN A 332 -19.24 39.14 17.41
CA GLN A 332 -19.79 40.02 18.47
C GLN A 332 -19.60 41.49 18.12
N ARG A 333 -18.37 41.89 17.77
CA ARG A 333 -18.05 43.28 17.46
C ARG A 333 -18.67 43.75 16.14
N ARG A 334 -18.60 42.94 15.07
CA ARG A 334 -19.00 43.34 13.71
C ARG A 334 -20.51 43.30 13.44
N PHE A 335 -21.26 42.45 14.16
CA PHE A 335 -22.72 42.35 14.03
C PHE A 335 -23.46 42.81 15.29
N HIS A 336 -22.74 43.43 16.24
CA HIS A 336 -23.25 43.91 17.55
C HIS A 336 -24.12 42.87 18.29
N MET A 337 -23.77 41.58 18.15
CA MET A 337 -24.46 40.47 18.79
C MET A 337 -24.11 40.37 20.28
N SER A 338 -24.97 39.74 21.08
CA SER A 338 -24.63 39.39 22.46
C SER A 338 -23.47 38.39 22.49
N GLU A 339 -22.67 38.42 23.57
CA GLU A 339 -21.56 37.47 23.80
C GLU A 339 -22.03 36.01 23.79
N SER A 340 -23.23 35.74 24.32
CA SER A 340 -23.86 34.42 24.26
C SER A 340 -24.22 34.00 22.83
N GLY A 341 -24.83 34.90 22.05
CA GLY A 341 -25.24 34.62 20.67
C GLY A 341 -24.07 34.50 19.69
N SER A 342 -23.03 35.31 19.85
CA SER A 342 -21.82 35.22 19.03
C SER A 342 -21.03 33.93 19.30
N SER A 343 -20.96 33.51 20.57
CA SER A 343 -20.35 32.24 20.99
C SER A 343 -21.14 31.03 20.49
N GLU A 344 -22.48 31.07 20.57
CA GLU A 344 -23.35 30.02 20.02
C GLU A 344 -23.16 29.88 18.51
N VAL A 345 -23.24 30.97 17.75
CA VAL A 345 -23.04 30.95 16.28
C VAL A 345 -21.63 30.48 15.92
N ALA A 346 -20.59 30.95 16.62
CA ALA A 346 -19.22 30.49 16.39
C ALA A 346 -19.05 28.98 16.67
N SER A 347 -19.81 28.40 17.61
CA SER A 347 -19.73 26.98 17.93
C SER A 347 -20.09 26.05 16.76
N TYR A 348 -20.93 26.51 15.82
CA TYR A 348 -21.30 25.73 14.63
C TYR A 348 -20.11 25.46 13.69
N ILE A 349 -19.04 26.26 13.75
CA ILE A 349 -17.79 26.03 13.00
C ILE A 349 -17.23 24.62 13.29
N LEU A 350 -17.33 24.15 14.54
CA LEU A 350 -16.79 22.86 14.96
C LEU A 350 -17.69 21.68 14.56
N ALA A 351 -19.00 21.90 14.47
CA ALA A 351 -20.01 20.87 14.23
C ALA A 351 -19.85 20.18 12.87
N GLY A 352 -19.43 20.93 11.82
CA GLY A 352 -19.25 20.38 10.48
C GLY A 352 -18.34 19.15 10.43
N SER A 353 -17.28 19.12 11.27
CA SER A 353 -16.30 18.03 11.26
C SER A 353 -16.86 16.67 11.69
N VAL A 354 -17.86 16.64 12.58
CA VAL A 354 -18.45 15.39 13.08
C VAL A 354 -19.19 14.64 11.96
N PHE A 355 -19.84 15.37 11.05
CA PHE A 355 -20.64 14.81 9.96
C PHE A 355 -19.88 14.69 8.63
N LEU A 356 -18.97 15.62 8.35
CA LEU A 356 -18.28 15.68 7.06
C LEU A 356 -17.06 14.74 6.98
N TYR A 357 -16.44 14.36 8.10
CA TYR A 357 -15.36 13.38 8.08
C TYR A 357 -15.81 12.01 7.55
N PRO A 358 -16.89 11.34 8.03
CA PRO A 358 -17.29 10.06 7.47
C PRO A 358 -17.65 10.12 5.98
N ILE A 359 -18.37 11.17 5.56
CA ILE A 359 -18.76 11.40 4.16
C ILE A 359 -17.52 11.54 3.27
N THR A 360 -16.54 12.34 3.71
CA THR A 360 -15.32 12.60 2.95
C THR A 360 -14.37 11.40 2.96
N GLY A 361 -14.26 10.69 4.09
CA GLY A 361 -13.50 9.45 4.21
C GLY A 361 -14.04 8.39 3.24
N TRP A 362 -15.36 8.19 3.22
CA TRP A 362 -16.02 7.33 2.25
C TRP A 362 -15.79 7.81 0.81
N ALA A 363 -15.92 9.11 0.51
CA ALA A 363 -15.71 9.63 -0.84
C ALA A 363 -14.27 9.43 -1.35
N VAL A 364 -13.26 9.58 -0.49
CA VAL A 364 -11.86 9.31 -0.82
C VAL A 364 -11.65 7.82 -1.14
N ASP A 365 -12.19 6.91 -0.32
CA ASP A 365 -12.06 5.47 -0.52
C ASP A 365 -12.87 4.95 -1.73
N ALA A 366 -14.07 5.49 -1.96
CA ALA A 366 -14.98 5.06 -3.02
C ALA A 366 -14.52 5.52 -4.41
N LEU A 367 -14.03 6.76 -4.52
CA LEU A 367 -13.69 7.36 -5.82
C LEU A 367 -12.31 6.95 -6.34
N LYS A 368 -11.43 6.37 -5.50
CA LYS A 368 -10.12 5.74 -5.80
C LYS A 368 -9.09 6.53 -6.64
N HIS A 369 -9.43 7.70 -7.16
CA HIS A 369 -8.55 8.54 -7.97
C HIS A 369 -7.72 9.47 -7.07
N ARG A 370 -6.39 9.33 -7.08
CA ARG A 370 -5.42 10.20 -6.35
C ARG A 370 -5.61 11.72 -6.55
N GLY A 371 -6.32 12.13 -7.60
CA GLY A 371 -6.67 13.54 -7.85
C GLY A 371 -7.83 14.09 -6.99
N ILE A 372 -8.61 13.23 -6.30
CA ILE A 372 -9.81 13.67 -5.58
C ILE A 372 -9.45 14.48 -4.33
N VAL A 373 -8.44 14.04 -3.57
CA VAL A 373 -7.99 14.71 -2.33
C VAL A 373 -7.58 16.15 -2.58
N LEU A 374 -6.80 16.39 -3.65
CA LEU A 374 -6.38 17.73 -4.06
C LEU A 374 -7.55 18.60 -4.57
N ARG A 375 -8.53 18.02 -5.27
CA ARG A 375 -9.74 18.74 -5.70
C ARG A 375 -10.59 19.16 -4.49
N LEU A 376 -10.79 18.27 -3.52
CA LEU A 376 -11.54 18.56 -2.30
C LEU A 376 -10.82 19.61 -1.43
N LEU A 377 -9.49 19.55 -1.32
CA LEU A 377 -8.69 20.61 -0.66
C LEU A 377 -8.90 21.98 -1.35
N ALA A 378 -8.88 22.03 -2.69
CA ALA A 378 -9.16 23.26 -3.43
C ALA A 378 -10.60 23.76 -3.20
N THR A 379 -11.59 22.86 -3.17
CA THR A 379 -12.99 23.19 -2.83
C THR A 379 -13.11 23.78 -1.43
N SER A 380 -12.40 23.23 -0.44
CA SER A 380 -12.34 23.77 0.92
C SER A 380 -11.75 25.17 0.98
N SER A 381 -10.62 25.40 0.31
CA SER A 381 -10.00 26.73 0.27
C SER A 381 -10.96 27.76 -0.33
N ILE A 382 -11.69 27.41 -1.40
CA ILE A 382 -12.76 28.26 -1.96
C ILE A 382 -13.89 28.51 -0.93
N LEU A 383 -14.40 27.49 -0.24
CA LEU A 383 -15.46 27.63 0.75
C LEU A 383 -15.05 28.45 1.98
N THR A 384 -13.80 28.32 2.44
CA THR A 384 -13.25 29.13 3.53
C THR A 384 -12.91 30.55 3.08
N LEU A 385 -12.51 30.75 1.83
CA LEU A 385 -12.33 32.09 1.23
C LEU A 385 -13.67 32.82 1.10
N LEU A 386 -14.75 32.13 0.70
CA LEU A 386 -16.11 32.69 0.68
C LEU A 386 -16.56 33.14 2.08
N CYS A 387 -16.19 32.42 3.15
CA CYS A 387 -16.41 32.90 4.51
C CYS A 387 -15.68 34.21 4.79
N TYR A 388 -14.37 34.26 4.52
CA TYR A 388 -13.57 35.44 4.84
C TYR A 388 -13.98 36.66 4.00
N ILE A 389 -14.37 36.47 2.74
CA ILE A 389 -14.96 37.51 1.91
C ILE A 389 -16.31 37.97 2.49
N TRP A 390 -17.22 37.05 2.85
CA TRP A 390 -18.49 37.40 3.49
C TRP A 390 -18.27 38.21 4.76
N MET A 391 -17.34 37.79 5.61
CA MET A 391 -17.03 38.47 6.86
C MET A 391 -16.29 39.80 6.63
N ALA A 392 -15.55 39.97 5.53
CA ALA A 392 -14.88 41.22 5.17
C ALA A 392 -15.81 42.24 4.48
N LEU A 393 -16.95 41.84 3.93
CA LEU A 393 -17.93 42.76 3.34
C LEU A 393 -18.64 43.63 4.40
N PRO A 394 -19.12 44.85 4.05
CA PRO A 394 -19.80 45.74 4.99
C PRO A 394 -21.00 45.07 5.70
N PRO A 395 -21.19 45.28 7.02
CA PRO A 395 -22.31 44.71 7.78
C PRO A 395 -23.70 45.06 7.21
N GLU A 396 -23.82 46.26 6.62
CA GLU A 396 -25.01 46.77 5.93
C GLU A 396 -25.56 45.81 4.85
N PHE A 397 -24.65 45.19 4.10
CA PHE A 397 -24.97 44.27 3.01
C PHE A 397 -25.22 42.85 3.53
N THR A 398 -24.38 42.38 4.46
CA THR A 398 -24.38 40.98 4.90
C THR A 398 -25.46 40.69 5.95
N ARG A 399 -25.75 41.65 6.84
CA ARG A 399 -26.76 41.64 7.93
C ARG A 399 -26.66 40.51 8.96
N THR A 400 -26.00 39.40 8.64
CA THR A 400 -25.87 38.21 9.48
C THR A 400 -24.56 37.47 9.17
N PRO A 401 -23.88 36.91 10.20
CA PRO A 401 -22.69 36.09 10.02
C PRO A 401 -22.98 34.69 9.43
N ILE A 402 -24.24 34.23 9.47
CA ILE A 402 -24.62 32.82 9.25
C ILE A 402 -24.10 32.25 7.92
N PRO A 403 -24.24 32.91 6.75
CA PRO A 403 -23.75 32.37 5.48
C PRO A 403 -22.24 32.13 5.48
N GLY A 404 -21.46 33.05 6.03
CA GLY A 404 -20.02 32.89 6.19
C GLY A 404 -19.67 31.73 7.10
N ILE A 405 -20.36 31.59 8.23
CA ILE A 405 -20.13 30.51 9.21
C ILE A 405 -20.46 29.13 8.64
N ILE A 406 -21.56 29.00 7.89
CA ILE A 406 -21.91 27.77 7.16
C ILE A 406 -20.84 27.45 6.12
N SER A 407 -20.40 28.44 5.32
CA SER A 407 -19.37 28.24 4.31
C SER A 407 -18.04 27.78 4.91
N PHE A 408 -17.61 28.36 6.04
CA PHE A 408 -16.41 27.91 6.75
C PHE A 408 -16.59 26.51 7.35
N GLY A 409 -17.73 26.23 8.00
CA GLY A 409 -18.03 24.92 8.60
C GLY A 409 -18.04 23.80 7.57
N LEU A 410 -18.55 24.07 6.35
CA LEU A 410 -18.51 23.14 5.22
C LEU A 410 -17.08 22.95 4.67
N GLY A 411 -16.34 24.04 4.43
CA GLY A 411 -14.98 23.95 3.88
C GLY A 411 -13.96 23.34 4.84
N HIS A 412 -13.81 23.93 6.03
CA HIS A 412 -12.88 23.43 7.04
C HIS A 412 -13.29 22.05 7.58
N GLY A 413 -14.59 21.76 7.67
CA GLY A 413 -15.13 20.57 8.34
C GLY A 413 -14.55 19.24 7.85
N PHE A 414 -14.18 19.10 6.58
CA PHE A 414 -13.54 17.87 6.07
C PHE A 414 -12.02 17.99 5.82
N SER A 415 -11.43 19.18 5.97
CA SER A 415 -10.09 19.46 5.43
C SER A 415 -8.92 18.87 6.22
N PRO A 416 -8.91 18.87 7.57
CA PRO A 416 -7.85 18.21 8.32
C PRO A 416 -7.70 16.72 7.99
N LEU A 417 -8.81 16.02 7.71
CA LEU A 417 -8.80 14.62 7.26
C LEU A 417 -8.03 14.47 5.93
N LEU A 418 -8.27 15.36 4.96
CA LEU A 418 -7.59 15.30 3.66
C LEU A 418 -6.07 15.51 3.77
N LEU A 419 -5.62 16.36 4.69
CA LEU A 419 -4.19 16.56 4.96
C LEU A 419 -3.51 15.32 5.56
N VAL A 420 -4.24 14.47 6.28
CA VAL A 420 -3.73 13.19 6.79
C VAL A 420 -3.78 12.12 5.69
N CYS A 421 -4.88 12.03 4.93
CA CYS A 421 -5.05 11.06 3.85
C CYS A 421 -4.00 11.19 2.72
N ILE A 422 -3.52 12.40 2.42
CA ILE A 422 -2.54 12.61 1.34
C ILE A 422 -1.13 12.12 1.70
N VAL A 423 -0.78 12.00 2.98
CA VAL A 423 0.59 11.63 3.43
C VAL A 423 1.09 10.31 2.84
N PRO A 424 0.37 9.18 2.95
CA PRO A 424 0.82 7.91 2.36
C PRO A 424 0.85 7.90 0.82
N GLU A 425 0.27 8.89 0.14
CA GLU A 425 0.43 9.05 -1.31
C GLU A 425 1.72 9.81 -1.70
N ILE A 426 2.18 10.75 -0.87
CA ILE A 426 3.34 11.60 -1.18
C ILE A 426 4.68 10.95 -0.80
N VAL A 427 4.76 10.27 0.36
CA VAL A 427 6.00 9.70 0.93
C VAL A 427 5.97 8.17 1.08
N PRO A 428 7.13 7.49 1.02
CA PRO A 428 7.23 6.08 1.38
C PRO A 428 6.81 5.81 2.82
N LEU A 429 6.22 4.63 3.09
CA LEU A 429 5.67 4.26 4.41
C LEU A 429 6.58 4.58 5.60
N LYS A 430 7.88 4.29 5.51
CA LYS A 430 8.83 4.53 6.60
C LYS A 430 8.90 6.00 7.05
N TYR A 431 8.52 6.96 6.21
CA TYR A 431 8.48 8.39 6.54
C TYR A 431 7.08 8.93 6.88
N VAL A 432 6.04 8.08 6.88
CA VAL A 432 4.65 8.52 7.14
C VAL A 432 4.53 9.16 8.52
N SER A 433 5.00 8.49 9.58
CA SER A 433 4.93 9.02 10.95
C SER A 433 5.71 10.32 11.13
N THR A 434 6.91 10.42 10.54
CA THR A 434 7.71 11.66 10.58
C THR A 434 7.05 12.79 9.81
N THR A 435 6.36 12.49 8.70
CA THR A 435 5.58 13.47 7.93
C THR A 435 4.31 13.90 8.69
N LEU A 436 3.63 12.97 9.36
CA LEU A 436 2.51 13.22 10.28
C LEU A 436 2.93 14.01 11.53
N GLY A 437 4.20 13.93 11.94
CA GLY A 437 4.77 14.83 12.93
C GLY A 437 5.05 16.23 12.37
N ALA A 438 5.73 16.31 11.22
CA ALA A 438 6.15 17.58 10.61
C ALA A 438 4.98 18.47 10.20
N HIS A 439 3.91 17.91 9.61
CA HIS A 439 2.79 18.73 9.14
C HIS A 439 1.99 19.37 10.28
N LYS A 440 1.70 18.63 11.37
CA LYS A 440 1.05 19.18 12.58
C LYS A 440 1.92 20.24 13.24
N ALA A 441 3.23 20.00 13.35
CA ALA A 441 4.17 20.99 13.89
C ALA A 441 4.15 22.29 13.08
N LEU A 442 4.14 22.22 11.74
CA LEU A 442 4.07 23.40 10.88
C LEU A 442 2.69 24.07 10.84
N GLU A 443 1.60 23.32 10.94
CA GLU A 443 0.24 23.87 11.10
C GLU A 443 0.14 24.68 12.41
N GLN A 444 0.61 24.13 13.52
CA GLN A 444 0.63 24.82 14.81
C GLN A 444 1.58 26.03 14.78
N THR A 445 2.75 25.91 14.13
CA THR A 445 3.68 27.02 13.92
C THR A 445 3.04 28.15 13.10
N GLY A 446 2.31 27.82 12.02
CA GLY A 446 1.55 28.79 11.21
C GLY A 446 0.48 29.52 12.03
N SER A 447 -0.25 28.78 12.87
CA SER A 447 -1.23 29.37 13.80
C SER A 447 -0.58 30.36 14.76
N THR A 448 0.54 29.98 15.40
CA THR A 448 1.28 30.88 16.31
C THR A 448 1.79 32.13 15.59
N ILE A 449 2.40 31.98 14.41
CA ILE A 449 2.88 33.12 13.60
C ILE A 449 1.72 34.08 13.30
N PHE A 450 0.58 33.58 12.82
CA PHE A 450 -0.55 34.44 12.49
C PHE A 450 -1.18 35.09 13.74
N GLN A 451 -1.27 34.38 14.87
CA GLN A 451 -1.75 34.96 16.14
C GLN A 451 -0.84 36.09 16.62
N THR A 452 0.48 35.91 16.60
CA THR A 452 1.44 36.95 16.96
C THR A 452 1.37 38.14 16.00
N LEU A 453 1.32 37.91 14.68
CA LEU A 453 1.17 38.97 13.69
C LEU A 453 -0.15 39.74 13.86
N SER A 454 -1.26 39.03 14.13
CA SER A 454 -2.56 39.65 14.39
C SER A 454 -2.52 40.54 15.63
N GLY A 455 -1.93 40.07 16.74
CA GLY A 455 -1.73 40.88 17.94
C GLY A 455 -0.89 42.13 17.68
N LEU A 456 0.24 41.99 16.99
CA LEU A 456 1.11 43.12 16.63
C LEU A 456 0.43 44.14 15.71
N VAL A 457 -0.38 43.69 14.75
CA VAL A 457 -1.14 44.58 13.85
C VAL A 457 -2.18 45.41 14.62
N LEU A 458 -2.82 44.82 15.63
CA LEU A 458 -3.76 45.51 16.53
C LEU A 458 -3.00 46.49 17.48
N ASP A 459 -1.88 46.07 18.06
CA ASP A 459 -1.11 46.86 19.04
C ASP A 459 -0.37 48.07 18.43
N VAL A 460 0.18 47.93 17.22
CA VAL A 460 1.02 48.97 16.59
C VAL A 460 0.20 50.22 16.23
N LYS A 461 -1.10 50.08 15.95
CA LYS A 461 -1.98 51.23 15.64
C LYS A 461 -2.60 51.88 16.88
N SER A 462 -2.90 51.11 17.92
CA SER A 462 -3.32 51.63 19.22
C SER A 462 -2.31 52.62 19.85
N LYS A 463 -1.02 52.53 19.46
CA LYS A 463 0.08 53.39 19.95
C LYS A 463 0.28 54.73 19.21
N LYS A 464 -0.66 55.20 18.40
CA LYS A 464 -0.69 56.61 17.93
C LYS A 464 -1.74 57.44 18.68
N PRO A 465 -1.43 57.98 19.87
CA PRO A 465 -2.30 58.96 20.51
C PRO A 465 -2.19 60.31 19.77
N SER A 466 -3.06 60.55 18.79
CA SER A 466 -3.42 61.92 18.44
C SER A 466 -4.37 62.45 19.51
N ALA A 467 -4.15 63.68 19.98
CA ALA A 467 -4.82 64.24 21.16
C ALA A 467 -6.35 64.47 21.01
N GLU A 468 -6.93 64.09 19.88
CA GLU A 468 -8.37 64.15 19.57
C GLU A 468 -9.08 62.79 19.70
N SER A 469 -8.35 61.67 19.89
CA SER A 469 -8.92 60.31 19.85
C SER A 469 -9.58 59.84 21.16
N LEU A 470 -10.24 60.74 21.89
CA LEU A 470 -11.13 60.37 22.99
C LEU A 470 -12.41 59.73 22.40
N ALA A 471 -12.44 58.39 22.39
CA ALA A 471 -13.63 57.56 22.12
C ALA A 471 -14.37 57.81 20.79
N SER A 472 -13.67 57.64 19.65
CA SER A 472 -14.35 57.40 18.37
C SER A 472 -14.64 55.89 18.18
N PRO A 473 -15.90 55.47 17.90
CA PRO A 473 -16.23 54.05 17.66
C PRO A 473 -15.50 53.45 16.44
N ASN A 474 -15.08 54.28 15.49
CA ASN A 474 -14.65 53.86 14.16
C ASN A 474 -13.24 53.24 14.12
N GLY A 475 -12.42 53.46 15.15
CA GLY A 475 -11.05 52.91 15.20
C GLY A 475 -11.04 51.38 15.28
N ASP A 476 -11.85 50.81 16.18
CA ASP A 476 -11.92 49.38 16.47
C ASP A 476 -12.51 48.58 15.28
N GLU A 477 -13.43 49.17 14.51
CA GLU A 477 -13.93 48.59 13.25
C GLU A 477 -12.85 48.54 12.16
N THR A 478 -12.05 49.60 12.06
CA THR A 478 -11.01 49.71 11.02
C THR A 478 -9.94 48.64 11.22
N ASP A 479 -9.49 48.43 12.46
CA ASP A 479 -8.49 47.41 12.79
C ASP A 479 -9.05 45.98 12.64
N MET A 480 -10.33 45.76 12.96
CA MET A 480 -11.01 44.50 12.63
C MET A 480 -11.10 44.25 11.11
N GLN A 481 -11.32 45.28 10.29
CA GLN A 481 -11.32 45.15 8.84
C GLN A 481 -9.94 44.75 8.30
N TYR A 482 -8.84 45.30 8.84
CA TYR A 482 -7.48 44.89 8.47
C TYR A 482 -7.22 43.41 8.80
N LEU A 483 -7.66 42.93 9.96
CA LEU A 483 -7.56 41.52 10.35
C LEU A 483 -8.31 40.60 9.37
N LEU A 484 -9.54 40.98 8.99
CA LEU A 484 -10.36 40.23 8.02
C LEU A 484 -9.74 40.21 6.62
N ASN A 485 -9.23 41.36 6.15
CA ASN A 485 -8.50 41.44 4.88
C ASN A 485 -7.23 40.55 4.90
N THR A 486 -6.58 40.42 6.07
CA THR A 486 -5.42 39.53 6.24
C THR A 486 -5.83 38.05 6.15
N PHE A 487 -6.96 37.64 6.72
CA PHE A 487 -7.51 36.29 6.52
C PHE A 487 -7.81 35.99 5.04
N VAL A 488 -8.42 36.93 4.31
CA VAL A 488 -8.67 36.81 2.86
C VAL A 488 -7.35 36.61 2.11
N ALA A 489 -6.34 37.46 2.36
CA ALA A 489 -5.04 37.38 1.69
C ALA A 489 -4.31 36.05 1.98
N MET A 490 -4.31 35.58 3.23
CA MET A 490 -3.67 34.30 3.59
C MET A 490 -4.39 33.10 2.98
N ASN A 491 -5.71 33.15 2.81
CA ASN A 491 -6.45 32.08 2.14
C ASN A 491 -6.17 32.05 0.62
N VAL A 492 -6.03 33.22 -0.03
CA VAL A 492 -5.57 33.25 -1.44
C VAL A 492 -4.18 32.62 -1.59
N LEU A 493 -3.26 32.85 -0.66
CA LEU A 493 -1.95 32.18 -0.64
C LEU A 493 -2.08 30.66 -0.40
N GLN A 494 -2.98 30.23 0.50
CA GLN A 494 -3.30 28.82 0.70
C GLN A 494 -3.82 28.15 -0.59
N PHE A 495 -4.74 28.80 -1.31
CA PHE A 495 -5.25 28.31 -2.59
C PHE A 495 -4.13 28.14 -3.62
N LEU A 496 -3.25 29.14 -3.75
CA LEU A 496 -2.08 29.07 -4.63
C LEU A 496 -1.13 27.93 -4.24
N ALA A 497 -0.91 27.68 -2.94
CA ALA A 497 -0.12 26.55 -2.47
C ALA A 497 -0.74 25.19 -2.86
N ILE A 498 -2.08 25.05 -2.82
CA ILE A 498 -2.79 23.85 -3.31
C ILE A 498 -2.59 23.68 -4.84
N VAL A 499 -2.65 24.77 -5.61
CA VAL A 499 -2.41 24.74 -7.06
C VAL A 499 -0.97 24.33 -7.38
N VAL A 500 0.03 24.85 -6.65
CA VAL A 500 1.44 24.45 -6.78
C VAL A 500 1.65 22.98 -6.45
N LEU A 501 1.06 22.48 -5.35
CA LEU A 501 1.10 21.07 -4.98
C LEU A 501 0.50 20.18 -6.07
N ALA A 502 -0.66 20.56 -6.62
CA ALA A 502 -1.29 19.85 -7.72
C ALA A 502 -0.49 19.90 -9.03
N HIS A 503 0.24 20.97 -9.29
CA HIS A 503 1.17 21.07 -10.43
C HIS A 503 2.34 20.09 -10.28
N PHE A 504 3.00 20.05 -9.11
CA PHE A 504 4.13 19.14 -8.88
C PHE A 504 3.71 17.66 -8.88
N ASP A 505 2.54 17.32 -8.32
CA ASP A 505 2.00 15.96 -8.41
C ASP A 505 1.74 15.52 -9.87
N ARG A 506 1.11 16.38 -10.70
CA ARG A 506 0.94 16.12 -12.14
C ARG A 506 2.28 15.94 -12.85
N LYS A 507 3.26 16.82 -12.58
CA LYS A 507 4.60 16.76 -13.17
C LYS A 507 5.34 15.46 -12.77
N ARG A 508 5.26 15.05 -11.49
CA ARG A 508 5.80 13.78 -10.99
C ARG A 508 5.20 12.58 -11.73
N LYS A 509 3.88 12.57 -11.94
CA LYS A 509 3.16 11.51 -12.68
C LYS A 509 3.56 11.46 -14.16
N GLN A 510 3.66 12.61 -14.83
CA GLN A 510 4.14 12.70 -16.22
C GLN A 510 5.59 12.22 -16.36
N LEU A 511 6.48 12.57 -15.43
CA LEU A 511 7.87 12.11 -15.42
C LEU A 511 7.98 10.60 -15.17
N ALA A 512 7.14 10.03 -14.30
CA ALA A 512 7.08 8.59 -14.08
C ALA A 512 6.62 7.84 -15.35
N ALA A 513 5.55 8.32 -16.00
CA ALA A 513 5.08 7.76 -17.26
C ALA A 513 6.14 7.88 -18.38
N ARG A 514 6.82 9.03 -18.50
CA ARG A 514 7.93 9.19 -19.47
C ARG A 514 9.11 8.26 -19.19
N ARG A 515 9.47 8.03 -17.92
CA ARG A 515 10.53 7.07 -17.56
C ARG A 515 10.12 5.63 -17.87
N LEU A 516 8.89 5.25 -17.59
CA LEU A 516 8.35 3.94 -17.95
C LEU A 516 8.39 3.75 -19.47
N ASN A 517 7.87 4.72 -20.24
CA ASN A 517 7.91 4.67 -21.70
C ASN A 517 9.34 4.64 -22.26
N ALA A 518 10.31 5.34 -21.63
CA ALA A 518 11.71 5.30 -22.05
C ALA A 518 12.39 3.95 -21.74
N LEU A 519 12.04 3.31 -20.62
CA LEU A 519 12.50 1.94 -20.28
C LEU A 519 11.87 0.88 -21.20
N LEU A 520 10.65 1.12 -21.70
CA LEU A 520 9.97 0.28 -22.69
C LEU A 520 10.41 0.54 -24.14
N ALA A 521 11.18 1.60 -24.38
CA ALA A 521 11.59 2.06 -25.72
C ALA A 521 13.10 1.91 -25.98
N THR A 522 13.75 0.91 -25.36
CA THR A 522 15.10 0.49 -25.78
C THR A 522 15.04 0.04 -27.24
N PRO A 523 15.78 0.67 -28.17
CA PRO A 523 15.75 0.29 -29.57
C PRO A 523 16.37 -1.11 -29.74
N VAL A 524 15.73 -1.93 -30.56
CA VAL A 524 16.37 -3.10 -31.14
C VAL A 524 17.53 -2.57 -31.98
N VAL A 525 18.75 -2.97 -31.64
CA VAL A 525 19.89 -2.84 -32.56
C VAL A 525 19.64 -3.87 -33.64
N GLU A 526 19.29 -3.41 -34.84
CA GLU A 526 19.32 -4.26 -36.02
C GLU A 526 20.79 -4.59 -36.28
N GLU A 527 21.16 -5.86 -36.05
CA GLU A 527 22.42 -6.41 -36.55
C GLU A 527 22.25 -6.55 -38.08
N GLU A 528 22.78 -5.57 -38.82
CA GLU A 528 22.85 -5.67 -40.29
C GLU A 528 23.71 -6.88 -40.67
N GLU A 529 23.11 -7.81 -41.43
CA GLU A 529 23.80 -8.99 -41.95
C GLU A 529 24.96 -8.57 -42.85
N SER A 530 26.17 -9.03 -42.51
CA SER A 530 27.36 -8.78 -43.31
C SER A 530 27.43 -9.74 -44.51
N ASP A 531 26.78 -9.38 -45.61
CA ASP A 531 26.95 -10.07 -46.89
C ASP A 531 28.09 -9.46 -47.70
N SER A 532 29.00 -10.32 -48.15
CA SER A 532 30.19 -9.97 -48.91
C SER A 532 29.99 -10.14 -50.41
N ASP A 533 30.38 -9.15 -51.22
CA ASP A 533 31.20 -9.45 -52.41
C ASP A 533 31.90 -8.21 -53.01
N ASP A 534 33.04 -8.46 -53.66
CA ASP A 534 33.91 -7.46 -54.30
C ASP A 534 33.36 -6.91 -55.63
N SER A 535 33.61 -5.63 -55.96
CA SER A 535 34.39 -5.26 -57.18
C SER A 535 34.43 -3.75 -57.56
N HIS A 536 35.62 -3.34 -58.02
CA HIS A 536 35.96 -2.27 -59.00
C HIS A 536 35.54 -0.79 -58.84
N ALA A 537 36.50 -0.02 -58.30
CA ALA A 537 37.01 1.32 -58.71
C ALA A 537 36.31 2.17 -59.82
N GLY A 538 36.09 3.49 -59.55
CA GLY A 538 35.64 4.45 -60.58
C GLY A 538 35.55 5.97 -60.27
N ARG A 539 36.68 6.66 -60.03
CA ARG A 539 37.00 8.05 -60.50
C ARG A 539 36.11 9.29 -60.16
N ALA A 540 36.58 10.08 -59.18
CA ALA A 540 36.54 11.55 -58.94
C ALA A 540 35.69 12.55 -59.77
N LYS A 541 35.09 13.56 -59.06
CA LYS A 541 35.29 15.02 -59.30
C LYS A 541 34.82 15.94 -58.15
N GLU A 542 35.30 17.18 -58.15
CA GLU A 542 35.21 18.24 -57.11
C GLU A 542 33.89 19.07 -57.10
N PRO A 543 33.60 19.83 -56.02
CA PRO A 543 32.40 20.67 -55.89
C PRO A 543 32.56 22.10 -56.47
N VAL A 544 31.43 22.78 -56.70
CA VAL A 544 31.35 24.17 -57.19
C VAL A 544 30.34 24.96 -56.33
N GLU A 545 30.71 26.17 -55.92
CA GLU A 545 29.86 27.12 -55.17
C GLU A 545 28.76 27.74 -56.04
N PRO A 546 27.82 28.50 -55.44
CA PRO A 546 27.84 29.92 -55.77
C PRO A 546 27.66 30.90 -54.58
N GLN A 547 28.19 32.10 -54.82
CA GLN A 547 28.40 33.24 -53.93
C GLN A 547 27.14 33.93 -53.36
N GLU A 548 27.37 34.69 -52.27
CA GLU A 548 26.51 35.78 -51.79
C GLU A 548 26.51 36.99 -52.74
N ASP A 549 25.53 37.89 -52.61
CA ASP A 549 25.72 39.31 -52.91
C ASP A 549 24.90 40.21 -51.97
N ILE A 550 25.37 41.44 -51.72
CA ILE A 550 25.00 42.28 -50.55
C ILE A 550 24.44 43.65 -50.98
N THR A 551 23.33 44.12 -50.38
CA THR A 551 23.10 45.58 -50.14
C THR A 551 22.25 45.90 -48.89
N ASP A 552 22.94 46.33 -47.84
CA ASP A 552 22.68 47.45 -46.91
C ASP A 552 21.28 48.12 -46.79
N SER A 553 20.77 48.28 -45.55
CA SER A 553 20.50 49.60 -44.94
C SER A 553 19.80 49.56 -43.54
N GLY A 554 20.29 50.38 -42.60
CA GLY A 554 19.42 51.05 -41.60
C GLY A 554 19.37 50.56 -40.13
N ARG A 555 20.34 51.00 -39.30
CA ARG A 555 20.24 51.59 -37.93
C ARG A 555 19.06 51.21 -36.97
N SER A 556 19.18 51.18 -35.63
CA SER A 556 20.26 51.36 -34.62
C SER A 556 19.61 51.39 -33.21
N ALA A 557 20.19 50.99 -32.06
CA ALA A 557 21.28 50.07 -31.71
C ALA A 557 21.38 49.95 -30.15
N GLY A 558 21.89 48.82 -29.62
CA GLY A 558 22.50 48.74 -28.27
C GLY A 558 21.80 47.81 -27.26
N THR A 559 22.48 47.13 -26.32
CA THR A 559 23.92 46.99 -25.98
C THR A 559 24.05 45.71 -25.10
N ILE A 560 25.05 44.80 -25.15
CA ILE A 560 26.43 44.88 -24.63
C ILE A 560 27.29 43.67 -25.11
N ARG A 561 28.57 43.95 -25.41
CA ARG A 561 29.82 43.12 -25.42
C ARG A 561 29.78 41.57 -25.43
N SER A 562 30.49 41.01 -26.41
CA SER A 562 31.25 39.74 -26.32
C SER A 562 32.76 40.00 -26.32
N ILE A 563 33.60 39.08 -25.79
CA ILE A 563 35.01 38.93 -26.20
C ILE A 563 35.40 37.44 -26.26
N ARG A 564 36.08 37.12 -27.37
CA ARG A 564 36.71 35.88 -27.86
C ARG A 564 37.47 34.98 -26.86
N SER A 565 37.54 33.71 -27.24
CA SER A 565 38.46 32.67 -26.74
C SER A 565 39.80 32.64 -27.50
N ILE A 566 40.92 32.48 -26.79
CA ILE A 566 42.22 32.05 -27.36
C ILE A 566 42.95 31.10 -26.38
N SER A 567 43.20 29.88 -26.88
CA SER A 567 44.35 28.98 -26.70
C SER A 567 45.19 28.88 -25.41
N MET A 568 45.47 27.60 -25.06
CA MET A 568 46.80 27.02 -24.76
C MET A 568 47.22 26.63 -23.31
N ARG A 569 47.84 25.42 -23.25
CA ARG A 569 48.80 24.84 -22.26
C ARG A 569 48.31 24.06 -21.02
N ARG A 570 48.77 22.80 -20.94
CA ARG A 570 49.04 21.98 -19.73
C ARG A 570 50.56 22.02 -19.40
N PRO A 571 50.93 21.95 -18.11
CA PRO A 571 51.86 20.93 -17.55
C PRO A 571 51.23 20.27 -16.27
N SER A 572 51.41 19.00 -15.86
CA SER A 572 52.59 18.19 -15.45
C SER A 572 53.24 18.70 -14.13
N VAL A 573 53.71 17.90 -13.12
CA VAL A 573 54.08 16.47 -12.91
C VAL A 573 53.82 16.06 -11.42
N SER A 574 53.38 14.84 -11.03
CA SER A 574 54.21 13.87 -10.25
C SER A 574 53.60 12.46 -9.97
N ARG A 575 54.50 11.46 -9.86
CA ARG A 575 54.41 9.97 -9.72
C ARG A 575 54.21 9.48 -8.25
N PRO A 576 54.21 8.16 -7.87
CA PRO A 576 54.52 6.88 -8.60
C PRO A 576 53.39 5.79 -8.56
N GLU A 577 53.33 4.78 -9.46
CA GLU A 577 54.05 3.46 -9.46
C GLU A 577 53.97 2.72 -8.10
N GLN A 578 53.67 1.42 -7.96
CA GLN A 578 53.85 0.18 -8.76
C GLN A 578 52.67 -0.80 -8.47
N GLN A 579 52.40 -1.93 -9.13
CA GLN A 579 52.85 -2.60 -10.38
C GLN A 579 51.77 -3.66 -10.79
N ILE A 580 51.84 -4.22 -12.01
CA ILE A 580 51.11 -5.45 -12.42
C ILE A 580 52.07 -6.34 -13.24
N PRO A 581 52.30 -7.62 -12.92
CA PRO A 581 53.06 -8.54 -13.76
C PRO A 581 52.23 -9.06 -14.95
N LEU A 582 52.86 -9.16 -16.13
CA LEU A 582 52.24 -9.62 -17.38
C LEU A 582 52.58 -11.09 -17.72
N LEU A 583 51.61 -11.74 -18.37
CA LEU A 583 51.73 -12.76 -19.43
C LEU A 583 52.48 -14.08 -19.18
N ARG A 584 51.75 -15.19 -19.40
CA ARG A 584 52.23 -16.29 -20.27
C ARG A 584 51.06 -17.07 -20.91
N SER A 585 51.23 -17.39 -22.18
CA SER A 585 50.52 -18.41 -22.97
C SER A 585 51.60 -19.38 -23.54
N PRO A 586 51.32 -20.41 -24.37
CA PRO A 586 50.05 -20.89 -24.94
C PRO A 586 49.89 -22.45 -24.92
N SER A 587 48.89 -22.95 -25.69
CA SER A 587 48.85 -24.23 -26.44
C SER A 587 47.90 -25.38 -26.00
N GLN A 588 46.94 -25.64 -26.91
CA GLN A 588 46.37 -26.90 -27.44
C GLN A 588 45.80 -28.06 -26.57
N ALA A 589 44.74 -28.65 -27.16
CA ALA A 589 44.25 -30.04 -27.08
C ALA A 589 43.11 -30.42 -26.10
N SER A 590 41.90 -30.55 -26.70
CA SER A 590 41.01 -31.73 -26.62
C SER A 590 40.77 -32.44 -25.26
N SER A 591 39.54 -32.35 -24.74
CA SER A 591 38.59 -33.49 -24.76
C SER A 591 37.27 -33.15 -24.02
N ALA A 592 36.18 -33.84 -24.37
CA ALA A 592 34.88 -33.65 -23.73
C ALA A 592 34.66 -34.62 -22.55
N ARG A 593 34.19 -34.13 -21.39
CA ARG A 593 33.27 -34.89 -20.51
C ARG A 593 32.62 -34.09 -19.36
N SER A 594 31.30 -34.20 -19.30
CA SER A 594 30.42 -34.33 -18.12
C SER A 594 30.47 -33.33 -16.94
N SER A 595 29.32 -32.69 -16.73
CA SER A 595 28.55 -32.59 -15.47
C SER A 595 29.30 -32.31 -14.16
N ARG A 596 29.03 -31.14 -13.55
CA ARG A 596 29.34 -30.90 -12.13
C ARG A 596 28.51 -29.79 -11.45
N TYR A 597 27.19 -29.96 -11.39
CA TYR A 597 26.35 -29.31 -10.38
C TYR A 597 25.32 -30.31 -9.86
N LEU A 598 25.69 -31.04 -8.80
CA LEU A 598 24.80 -31.88 -8.00
C LEU A 598 24.87 -31.38 -6.56
N ILE A 599 23.74 -30.91 -6.03
CA ILE A 599 23.57 -30.52 -4.63
C ILE A 599 23.12 -31.78 -3.86
N PRO A 600 23.65 -32.06 -2.64
CA PRO A 600 23.22 -33.23 -1.85
C PRO A 600 21.75 -33.13 -1.42
N GLY A 601 21.05 -34.27 -1.42
CA GLY A 601 19.64 -34.33 -1.05
C GLY A 601 19.37 -34.23 0.46
N VAL A 602 18.25 -33.59 0.81
CA VAL A 602 17.74 -33.46 2.19
C VAL A 602 17.07 -34.78 2.64
N PRO A 603 17.35 -35.30 3.84
CA PRO A 603 16.69 -36.51 4.35
C PRO A 603 15.23 -36.24 4.81
N PRO A 604 14.34 -37.24 4.75
CA PRO A 604 12.92 -37.07 5.07
C PRO A 604 12.68 -36.81 6.56
N SER A 605 11.86 -35.80 6.88
CA SER A 605 11.53 -35.41 8.24
C SER A 605 10.62 -36.43 8.93
N GLN A 606 11.05 -36.96 10.07
CA GLN A 606 10.21 -37.76 10.96
C GLN A 606 9.28 -36.85 11.77
N SER A 607 7.98 -37.12 11.74
CA SER A 607 6.97 -36.34 12.47
C SER A 607 6.98 -36.65 13.98
N VAL A 608 7.32 -35.67 14.80
CA VAL A 608 7.19 -35.76 16.27
C VAL A 608 5.80 -35.27 16.70
N PRO A 609 4.99 -36.06 17.43
CA PRO A 609 3.64 -35.65 17.82
C PRO A 609 3.64 -34.71 19.03
N PHE A 610 3.19 -33.46 18.84
CA PHE A 610 2.96 -32.50 19.92
C PHE A 610 1.79 -32.92 20.83
N LYS A 611 2.04 -33.02 22.14
CA LYS A 611 1.00 -33.22 23.17
C LYS A 611 0.55 -31.86 23.74
N PHE A 612 -0.62 -31.38 23.32
CA PHE A 612 -1.27 -30.22 23.93
C PHE A 612 -1.88 -30.54 25.30
N SER A 613 -1.96 -29.54 26.17
CA SER A 613 -2.58 -29.68 27.49
C SER A 613 -4.11 -29.77 27.39
N LYS A 614 -4.72 -30.56 28.28
CA LYS A 614 -6.20 -30.69 28.38
C LYS A 614 -6.89 -29.35 28.66
N SER A 615 -6.20 -28.36 29.24
CA SER A 615 -6.74 -27.01 29.47
C SER A 615 -6.80 -26.17 28.18
N GLU A 616 -5.84 -26.31 27.28
CA GLU A 616 -5.77 -25.60 26.00
C GLU A 616 -6.86 -26.11 25.05
N ILE A 617 -7.02 -27.43 24.96
CA ILE A 617 -8.08 -28.10 24.17
C ILE A 617 -9.48 -27.63 24.64
N ARG A 618 -9.67 -27.40 25.94
CA ARG A 618 -10.96 -26.93 26.49
C ARG A 618 -11.25 -25.46 26.16
N ARG A 619 -10.24 -24.59 26.20
CA ARG A 619 -10.35 -23.19 25.76
C ARG A 619 -10.60 -23.10 24.25
N GLY A 620 -9.84 -23.86 23.46
CA GLY A 620 -10.01 -23.96 22.01
C GLY A 620 -11.40 -24.45 21.59
N ARG A 621 -11.94 -25.50 22.25
CA ARG A 621 -13.29 -26.01 21.96
C ARG A 621 -14.40 -25.02 22.27
N ILE A 622 -14.31 -24.26 23.37
CA ILE A 622 -15.32 -23.24 23.71
C ILE A 622 -15.29 -22.10 22.69
N PHE A 623 -14.10 -21.64 22.28
CA PHE A 623 -13.94 -20.63 21.23
C PHE A 623 -14.39 -21.12 19.85
N ALA A 624 -14.13 -22.40 19.52
CA ALA A 624 -14.58 -23.02 18.28
C ALA A 624 -16.10 -23.22 18.23
N MET A 625 -16.76 -23.52 19.35
CA MET A 625 -18.22 -23.58 19.44
C MET A 625 -18.85 -22.20 19.20
N LEU A 626 -18.31 -21.14 19.82
CA LEU A 626 -18.80 -19.78 19.66
C LEU A 626 -18.50 -19.18 18.27
N SER A 627 -17.39 -19.59 17.64
CA SER A 627 -17.02 -19.14 16.29
C SER A 627 -17.70 -19.96 15.18
N GLY A 628 -17.96 -21.26 15.41
CA GLY A 628 -18.52 -22.17 14.41
C GLY A 628 -19.93 -21.81 13.97
N CYS A 629 -20.73 -21.20 14.85
CA CYS A 629 -22.12 -20.82 14.57
C CYS A 629 -22.30 -19.68 13.55
N MET A 630 -21.22 -19.06 13.02
CA MET A 630 -21.31 -18.01 11.99
C MET A 630 -20.34 -18.19 10.79
N ILE A 631 -19.69 -19.36 10.65
CA ILE A 631 -18.62 -19.57 9.64
C ILE A 631 -19.10 -20.28 8.35
N VAL A 632 -20.30 -20.84 8.33
CA VAL A 632 -20.82 -21.59 7.17
C VAL A 632 -21.97 -20.82 6.53
N ASP A 633 -21.67 -20.01 5.50
CA ASP A 633 -22.52 -19.78 4.32
C ASP A 633 -21.96 -18.68 3.38
N SER A 634 -20.88 -19.00 2.67
CA SER A 634 -20.58 -18.34 1.39
C SER A 634 -20.80 -19.36 0.26
N PRO A 635 -21.81 -19.19 -0.60
CA PRO A 635 -22.16 -20.18 -1.63
C PRO A 635 -20.98 -20.56 -2.54
N ILE A 636 -20.16 -19.59 -2.93
CA ILE A 636 -18.99 -19.83 -3.78
C ILE A 636 -17.95 -20.73 -3.11
N ARG A 637 -17.82 -20.67 -1.78
CA ARG A 637 -16.87 -21.51 -1.01
C ARG A 637 -17.36 -22.94 -0.79
N LYS A 638 -18.65 -23.22 -1.02
CA LYS A 638 -19.17 -24.60 -1.08
C LYS A 638 -18.83 -25.28 -2.41
N LEU A 639 -18.83 -24.52 -3.51
CA LEU A 639 -18.55 -25.03 -4.86
C LEU A 639 -17.06 -25.01 -5.21
N TYR A 640 -16.34 -23.96 -4.80
CA TYR A 640 -14.90 -23.82 -4.93
C TYR A 640 -14.30 -23.54 -3.55
N PRO A 641 -13.87 -24.58 -2.80
CA PRO A 641 -13.25 -24.41 -1.50
C PRO A 641 -11.76 -24.03 -1.61
N ASP A 642 -11.12 -23.63 -0.51
CA ASP A 642 -9.69 -23.23 -0.52
C ASP A 642 -8.73 -24.43 -0.70
N ASP A 643 -9.17 -25.63 -0.34
CA ASP A 643 -8.46 -26.91 -0.35
C ASP A 643 -8.85 -27.84 -1.52
N VAL A 644 -9.54 -27.29 -2.53
CA VAL A 644 -9.92 -27.93 -3.81
C VAL A 644 -8.78 -28.74 -4.45
N TYR A 645 -7.55 -28.26 -4.29
CA TYR A 645 -6.31 -29.00 -4.51
C TYR A 645 -5.42 -28.80 -3.27
N PRO A 646 -4.61 -29.81 -2.88
CA PRO A 646 -3.63 -29.65 -1.81
C PRO A 646 -2.55 -28.62 -2.16
N ASN A 647 -1.83 -28.13 -1.14
CA ASN A 647 -0.67 -27.24 -1.29
C ASN A 647 -0.95 -25.92 -2.05
N GLY A 648 -2.14 -25.34 -1.84
CA GLY A 648 -2.51 -24.07 -2.46
C GLY A 648 -1.79 -22.87 -1.84
N SER A 649 -1.05 -22.14 -2.68
CA SER A 649 -0.19 -21.00 -2.31
C SER A 649 -0.50 -19.76 -3.15
N TYR A 650 0.14 -18.64 -2.82
CA TYR A 650 0.03 -17.40 -3.57
C TYR A 650 1.42 -16.84 -3.87
N TYR A 651 1.66 -16.34 -5.09
CA TYR A 651 2.84 -15.54 -5.40
C TYR A 651 2.48 -14.07 -5.63
N PRO A 652 3.39 -13.13 -5.31
CA PRO A 652 3.20 -11.72 -5.61
C PRO A 652 3.56 -11.44 -7.08
N SER A 653 2.59 -11.02 -7.89
CA SER A 653 2.82 -10.57 -9.27
C SER A 653 2.70 -9.03 -9.38
N PRO A 654 3.15 -8.43 -10.49
CA PRO A 654 2.96 -7.00 -10.76
C PRO A 654 1.48 -6.54 -10.73
N TYR A 655 0.54 -7.45 -10.98
CA TYR A 655 -0.90 -7.17 -11.08
C TYR A 655 -1.72 -7.67 -9.88
N GLY A 656 -1.05 -8.08 -8.80
CA GLY A 656 -1.67 -8.58 -7.56
C GLY A 656 -1.23 -9.99 -7.21
N ARG A 657 -1.85 -10.57 -6.18
CA ARG A 657 -1.58 -11.95 -5.75
C ARG A 657 -2.23 -12.94 -6.70
N VAL A 658 -1.42 -13.87 -7.22
CA VAL A 658 -1.90 -14.98 -8.05
C VAL A 658 -1.94 -16.24 -7.22
N ARG A 659 -3.07 -16.94 -7.24
CA ARG A 659 -3.23 -18.25 -6.60
C ARG A 659 -2.66 -19.34 -7.50
N TYR A 660 -1.90 -20.24 -6.92
CA TYR A 660 -1.41 -21.44 -7.59
C TYR A 660 -1.44 -22.66 -6.66
N TRP A 661 -1.32 -23.85 -7.24
CA TRP A 661 -1.21 -25.13 -6.54
C TRP A 661 -0.16 -25.99 -7.24
N ILE A 662 0.63 -26.74 -6.47
CA ILE A 662 1.54 -27.77 -7.00
C ILE A 662 1.11 -29.11 -6.40
N VAL A 663 0.73 -30.04 -7.27
CA VAL A 663 0.20 -31.36 -6.89
C VAL A 663 0.94 -32.48 -7.62
N GLY A 664 0.95 -33.67 -7.02
CA GLY A 664 1.73 -34.82 -7.51
C GLY A 664 3.16 -34.88 -6.98
N PRO A 665 3.96 -35.88 -7.41
CA PRO A 665 5.26 -36.18 -6.83
C PRO A 665 6.31 -35.11 -7.14
N SER A 666 7.15 -34.75 -6.17
CA SER A 666 8.14 -33.66 -6.27
C SER A 666 9.27 -33.87 -7.30
N GLY A 667 9.37 -35.07 -7.87
CA GLY A 667 10.29 -35.40 -8.97
C GLY A 667 9.58 -35.84 -10.26
N GLY A 668 8.26 -35.65 -10.34
CA GLY A 668 7.48 -35.97 -11.55
C GLY A 668 7.80 -35.03 -12.71
N ARG A 669 7.45 -35.44 -13.94
CA ARG A 669 7.51 -34.54 -15.11
C ARG A 669 6.59 -33.34 -14.87
N LYS A 670 7.12 -32.13 -15.09
CA LYS A 670 6.48 -30.85 -14.79
C LYS A 670 5.49 -30.47 -15.89
N VAL A 671 4.23 -30.26 -15.52
CA VAL A 671 3.17 -29.83 -16.45
C VAL A 671 2.32 -28.70 -15.85
N SER A 672 2.02 -27.67 -16.65
CA SER A 672 1.30 -26.47 -16.22
C SER A 672 -0.08 -26.39 -16.87
N PHE A 673 -1.12 -26.24 -16.07
CA PHE A 673 -2.53 -26.21 -16.52
C PHE A 673 -3.08 -24.78 -16.48
N ILE A 674 -3.60 -24.31 -17.62
CA ILE A 674 -4.13 -22.96 -17.82
C ILE A 674 -5.63 -23.04 -18.13
N HIS A 675 -6.46 -22.47 -17.26
CA HIS A 675 -7.92 -22.56 -17.37
C HIS A 675 -8.51 -21.55 -18.37
N GLY A 676 -9.80 -21.73 -18.70
CA GLY A 676 -10.53 -20.90 -19.65
C GLY A 676 -10.95 -19.52 -19.12
N ILE A 677 -11.62 -18.74 -19.96
CA ILE A 677 -11.93 -17.32 -19.69
C ILE A 677 -12.76 -17.07 -18.42
N SER A 678 -13.70 -17.96 -18.10
CA SER A 678 -14.73 -17.77 -17.05
C SER A 678 -14.52 -18.61 -15.78
N THR A 679 -14.20 -19.89 -15.92
CA THR A 679 -14.16 -20.84 -14.80
C THR A 679 -12.72 -21.03 -14.33
N PRO A 680 -12.41 -20.85 -13.04
CA PRO A 680 -11.06 -20.96 -12.49
C PRO A 680 -10.55 -22.42 -12.46
N SER A 681 -9.38 -22.64 -11.86
CA SER A 681 -8.63 -23.92 -11.93
C SER A 681 -9.40 -25.18 -11.54
N ILE A 682 -10.50 -25.07 -10.79
CA ILE A 682 -11.42 -26.18 -10.48
C ILE A 682 -11.97 -26.92 -11.70
N ILE A 683 -12.01 -26.28 -12.88
CA ILE A 683 -12.47 -26.93 -14.12
C ILE A 683 -11.64 -28.17 -14.50
N PHE A 684 -10.42 -28.31 -13.97
CA PHE A 684 -9.54 -29.45 -14.21
C PHE A 684 -9.58 -30.54 -13.12
N LYS A 685 -10.48 -30.44 -12.13
CA LYS A 685 -10.44 -31.25 -10.90
C LYS A 685 -10.34 -32.74 -11.15
N GLU A 686 -11.15 -33.26 -12.07
CA GLU A 686 -11.19 -34.69 -12.39
C GLU A 686 -9.95 -35.13 -13.20
N ILE A 687 -9.57 -34.36 -14.23
CA ILE A 687 -8.40 -34.66 -15.09
C ILE A 687 -7.08 -34.67 -14.30
N VAL A 688 -6.88 -33.70 -13.40
CA VAL A 688 -5.64 -33.55 -12.64
C VAL A 688 -5.39 -34.75 -11.72
N GLY A 689 -6.45 -35.42 -11.27
CA GLY A 689 -6.34 -36.69 -10.53
C GLY A 689 -5.64 -37.78 -11.34
N GLU A 690 -6.01 -37.97 -12.61
CA GLU A 690 -5.38 -38.98 -13.48
C GLU A 690 -3.96 -38.59 -13.90
N VAL A 691 -3.71 -37.30 -14.18
CA VAL A 691 -2.38 -36.80 -14.53
C VAL A 691 -1.40 -36.96 -13.37
N VAL A 692 -1.84 -36.72 -12.13
CA VAL A 692 -1.04 -37.00 -10.92
C VAL A 692 -0.81 -38.49 -10.71
N LYS A 693 -1.82 -39.36 -10.93
CA LYS A 693 -1.67 -40.83 -10.85
C LYS A 693 -0.65 -41.36 -11.87
N ALA A 694 -0.55 -40.73 -13.04
CA ALA A 694 0.46 -41.04 -14.06
C ALA A 694 1.87 -40.53 -13.72
N GLY A 695 2.08 -39.91 -12.55
CA GLY A 695 3.40 -39.54 -12.03
C GLY A 695 3.88 -38.14 -12.44
N PHE A 696 3.00 -37.29 -12.98
CA PHE A 696 3.34 -35.91 -13.32
C PHE A 696 3.22 -34.98 -12.10
N GLN A 697 4.10 -33.99 -12.02
CA GLN A 697 3.97 -32.87 -11.10
C GLN A 697 3.19 -31.75 -11.81
N VAL A 698 2.02 -31.41 -11.30
CA VAL A 698 1.10 -30.48 -11.95
C VAL A 698 1.10 -29.13 -11.24
N LEU A 699 1.36 -28.06 -11.99
CA LEU A 699 1.17 -26.68 -11.59
C LEU A 699 -0.17 -26.17 -12.12
N LEU A 700 -1.06 -25.73 -11.24
CA LEU A 700 -2.30 -25.03 -11.59
C LEU A 700 -2.23 -23.60 -11.08
N TYR A 701 -2.86 -22.66 -11.78
CA TYR A 701 -3.01 -21.29 -11.29
C TYR A 701 -4.27 -20.62 -11.84
N ASP A 702 -4.83 -19.71 -11.04
CA ASP A 702 -5.93 -18.89 -11.51
C ASP A 702 -5.39 -17.71 -12.33
N ILE A 703 -5.89 -17.52 -13.55
CA ILE A 703 -5.49 -16.40 -14.40
C ILE A 703 -6.02 -15.08 -13.81
N TYR A 704 -5.38 -13.95 -14.12
CA TYR A 704 -5.69 -12.65 -13.50
C TYR A 704 -7.19 -12.32 -13.45
N GLY A 705 -7.66 -11.95 -12.25
CA GLY A 705 -9.05 -11.55 -11.97
C GLY A 705 -10.08 -12.69 -11.95
N ARG A 706 -9.66 -13.97 -11.89
CA ARG A 706 -10.53 -15.14 -11.74
C ARG A 706 -10.21 -15.89 -10.45
N GLY A 707 -11.20 -16.62 -9.93
CA GLY A 707 -11.05 -17.51 -8.78
C GLY A 707 -10.48 -16.78 -7.57
N TYR A 708 -9.28 -17.18 -7.18
CA TYR A 708 -8.53 -16.60 -6.06
C TYR A 708 -7.43 -15.63 -6.49
N SER A 709 -7.18 -15.47 -7.78
CA SER A 709 -6.21 -14.52 -8.30
C SER A 709 -6.80 -13.11 -8.40
N GLU A 710 -6.04 -12.15 -7.87
CA GLU A 710 -6.28 -10.74 -8.12
C GLU A 710 -6.06 -10.40 -9.61
N GLY A 711 -6.55 -9.26 -10.04
CA GLY A 711 -6.34 -8.73 -11.38
C GLY A 711 -6.16 -7.21 -11.33
N PRO A 712 -5.49 -6.62 -12.34
CA PRO A 712 -5.26 -5.19 -12.36
C PRO A 712 -6.57 -4.44 -12.60
N GLN A 713 -6.58 -3.15 -12.24
CA GLN A 713 -7.68 -2.25 -12.61
C GLN A 713 -7.55 -1.76 -14.06
N GLU A 714 -6.37 -1.95 -14.66
CA GLU A 714 -6.03 -1.64 -16.04
C GLU A 714 -6.36 -2.82 -16.98
N THR A 715 -6.41 -2.56 -18.28
CA THR A 715 -6.82 -3.55 -19.28
C THR A 715 -5.68 -4.51 -19.60
N LEU A 716 -5.93 -5.82 -19.45
CA LEU A 716 -4.95 -6.88 -19.71
C LEU A 716 -4.80 -7.17 -21.21
N SER A 717 -3.56 -7.21 -21.68
CA SER A 717 -3.18 -7.64 -23.03
C SER A 717 -2.90 -9.15 -23.11
N ILE A 718 -2.75 -9.67 -24.33
CA ILE A 718 -2.24 -11.03 -24.61
C ILE A 718 -0.92 -11.29 -23.86
N THR A 719 0.00 -10.32 -23.92
CA THR A 719 1.34 -10.41 -23.32
C THR A 719 1.27 -10.55 -21.80
N ASP A 720 0.31 -9.90 -21.14
CA ASP A 720 0.18 -9.98 -19.68
C ASP A 720 -0.25 -11.37 -19.21
N TYR A 721 -1.15 -12.03 -19.94
CA TYR A 721 -1.55 -13.41 -19.66
C TYR A 721 -0.41 -14.41 -19.94
N VAL A 722 0.37 -14.19 -21.00
CA VAL A 722 1.54 -15.02 -21.33
C VAL A 722 2.64 -14.84 -20.27
N ASN A 723 2.92 -13.61 -19.85
CA ASN A 723 3.89 -13.31 -18.80
C ASN A 723 3.47 -13.83 -17.42
N GLN A 724 2.17 -13.99 -17.15
CA GLN A 724 1.69 -14.56 -15.89
C GLN A 724 2.29 -15.95 -15.63
N LEU A 725 2.33 -16.82 -16.64
CA LEU A 725 2.92 -18.16 -16.50
C LEU A 725 4.45 -18.09 -16.37
N ALA A 726 5.14 -17.24 -17.16
CA ALA A 726 6.59 -17.09 -17.08
C ALA A 726 7.06 -16.66 -15.68
N LEU A 727 6.41 -15.65 -15.11
CA LEU A 727 6.69 -15.16 -13.75
C LEU A 727 6.38 -16.20 -12.68
N LEU A 728 5.29 -16.96 -12.83
CA LEU A 728 4.96 -18.05 -11.91
C LEU A 728 6.00 -19.17 -11.95
N LEU A 729 6.43 -19.60 -13.14
CA LEU A 729 7.45 -20.65 -13.31
C LEU A 729 8.78 -20.25 -12.69
N GLN A 730 9.22 -19.00 -12.90
CA GLN A 730 10.40 -18.44 -12.25
C GLN A 730 10.25 -18.48 -10.72
N TYR A 731 9.10 -18.04 -10.18
CA TYR A 731 8.83 -18.02 -8.74
C TYR A 731 8.83 -19.42 -8.10
N VAL A 732 8.31 -20.44 -8.79
CA VAL A 732 8.27 -21.83 -8.28
C VAL A 732 9.54 -22.64 -8.58
N GLY A 733 10.58 -22.03 -9.17
CA GLY A 733 11.81 -22.74 -9.54
C GLY A 733 11.63 -23.78 -10.64
N TRP A 734 10.72 -23.55 -11.58
CA TRP A 734 10.49 -24.41 -12.74
C TRP A 734 11.14 -23.81 -13.98
N SER A 735 12.33 -24.32 -14.31
CA SER A 735 13.04 -23.94 -15.53
C SER A 735 12.33 -24.35 -16.81
N GLN A 736 11.55 -25.45 -16.77
CA GLN A 736 10.82 -26.00 -17.91
C GLN A 736 9.52 -26.66 -17.44
N THR A 737 8.51 -26.66 -18.31
CA THR A 737 7.21 -27.33 -18.11
C THR A 737 6.61 -27.77 -19.45
N ASP A 738 5.88 -28.87 -19.49
CA ASP A 738 4.86 -29.09 -20.52
C ASP A 738 3.64 -28.19 -20.23
N VAL A 739 2.83 -27.86 -21.24
CA VAL A 739 1.73 -26.87 -21.08
C VAL A 739 0.40 -27.43 -21.58
N VAL A 740 -0.65 -27.32 -20.76
CA VAL A 740 -2.02 -27.73 -21.07
C VAL A 740 -2.94 -26.52 -20.92
N GLY A 741 -3.64 -26.15 -21.98
CA GLY A 741 -4.51 -24.96 -22.00
C GLY A 741 -5.93 -25.27 -22.47
N LEU A 742 -6.93 -24.83 -21.71
CA LEU A 742 -8.35 -24.94 -22.05
C LEU A 742 -8.90 -23.61 -22.58
N SER A 743 -9.57 -23.61 -23.75
CA SER A 743 -10.27 -22.43 -24.28
C SER A 743 -9.30 -21.23 -24.44
N MET A 744 -9.57 -20.11 -23.78
CA MET A 744 -8.61 -18.98 -23.70
C MET A 744 -7.23 -19.40 -23.16
N GLY A 745 -7.16 -20.37 -22.25
CA GLY A 745 -5.92 -20.96 -21.75
C GLY A 745 -5.12 -21.68 -22.84
N GLY A 746 -5.76 -22.21 -23.88
CA GLY A 746 -5.06 -22.76 -25.06
C GLY A 746 -4.44 -21.66 -25.94
N GLY A 747 -5.10 -20.50 -26.03
CA GLY A 747 -4.51 -19.29 -26.60
C GLY A 747 -3.31 -18.78 -25.80
N ILE A 748 -3.38 -18.81 -24.46
CA ILE A 748 -2.24 -18.50 -23.57
C ILE A 748 -1.12 -19.52 -23.76
N ALA A 749 -1.40 -20.82 -23.79
CA ALA A 749 -0.41 -21.87 -24.00
C ALA A 749 0.33 -21.73 -25.35
N THR A 750 -0.41 -21.41 -26.41
CA THR A 750 0.14 -21.13 -27.75
C THR A 750 1.04 -19.89 -27.73
N GLY A 751 0.55 -18.78 -27.15
CA GLY A 751 1.34 -17.55 -27.01
C GLY A 751 2.60 -17.74 -26.16
N PHE A 752 2.48 -18.45 -25.04
CA PHE A 752 3.59 -18.78 -24.14
C PHE A 752 4.64 -19.64 -24.84
N THR A 753 4.24 -20.67 -25.59
CA THR A 753 5.20 -21.50 -26.35
C THR A 753 5.87 -20.71 -27.47
N ALA A 754 5.15 -19.78 -28.12
CA ALA A 754 5.71 -18.92 -29.16
C ALA A 754 6.68 -17.85 -28.61
N THR A 755 6.45 -17.33 -27.39
CA THR A 755 7.27 -16.28 -26.76
C THR A 755 8.41 -16.83 -25.92
N PHE A 756 8.19 -17.93 -25.18
CA PHE A 756 9.13 -18.52 -24.23
C PHE A 756 9.37 -20.02 -24.49
N PRO A 757 9.75 -20.44 -25.71
CA PRO A 757 9.90 -21.87 -26.04
C PRO A 757 10.95 -22.58 -25.20
N HIS A 758 11.95 -21.86 -24.67
CA HIS A 758 12.96 -22.39 -23.76
C HIS A 758 12.44 -22.75 -22.36
N LEU A 759 11.25 -22.26 -21.97
CA LEU A 759 10.53 -22.67 -20.76
C LEU A 759 9.54 -23.82 -21.00
N VAL A 760 9.38 -24.25 -22.25
CA VAL A 760 8.53 -25.40 -22.61
C VAL A 760 9.40 -26.64 -22.74
N SER A 761 9.01 -27.72 -22.06
CA SER A 761 9.71 -29.01 -22.13
C SER A 761 9.56 -29.62 -23.53
N GLY A 762 8.33 -29.81 -24.02
CA GLY A 762 8.10 -30.07 -25.45
C GLY A 762 6.67 -30.41 -25.87
N LYS A 763 5.81 -30.77 -24.91
CA LYS A 763 4.40 -31.10 -25.14
C LYS A 763 3.53 -29.87 -24.90
N VAL A 764 2.68 -29.57 -25.88
CA VAL A 764 1.63 -28.55 -25.77
C VAL A 764 0.27 -29.21 -26.03
N VAL A 765 -0.64 -29.11 -25.07
CA VAL A 765 -2.01 -29.63 -25.19
C VAL A 765 -3.01 -28.50 -25.22
N LEU A 766 -3.86 -28.50 -26.26
CA LEU A 766 -4.82 -27.46 -26.58
C LEU A 766 -6.23 -28.05 -26.53
N ILE A 767 -6.96 -27.76 -25.46
CA ILE A 767 -8.31 -28.28 -25.24
C ILE A 767 -9.33 -27.21 -25.62
N ALA A 768 -10.25 -27.51 -26.56
CA ALA A 768 -11.27 -26.58 -27.05
C ALA A 768 -10.73 -25.17 -27.37
N SER A 769 -9.54 -25.12 -27.99
CA SER A 769 -8.62 -23.97 -27.87
C SER A 769 -9.06 -22.74 -28.67
N ALA A 770 -9.01 -21.58 -28.02
CA ALA A 770 -9.26 -20.29 -28.65
C ALA A 770 -7.99 -19.72 -29.32
N GLY A 771 -8.06 -18.47 -29.76
CA GLY A 771 -6.96 -17.74 -30.42
C GLY A 771 -7.17 -17.54 -31.92
N LEU A 772 -7.99 -18.38 -32.56
CA LEU A 772 -8.37 -18.25 -33.98
C LEU A 772 -9.84 -17.81 -34.18
N LEU A 773 -10.52 -17.34 -33.13
CA LEU A 773 -11.88 -16.82 -33.26
C LEU A 773 -11.90 -15.54 -34.11
N GLU A 774 -12.78 -15.54 -35.11
CA GLU A 774 -13.03 -14.40 -35.98
C GLU A 774 -14.02 -13.45 -35.31
N ILE A 775 -13.52 -12.30 -34.85
CA ILE A 775 -14.31 -11.29 -34.14
C ILE A 775 -14.19 -9.96 -34.92
N PRO A 776 -15.30 -9.30 -35.30
CA PRO A 776 -15.25 -8.06 -36.08
C PRO A 776 -14.46 -6.95 -35.38
N LEU A 777 -13.80 -6.09 -36.16
CA LEU A 777 -12.97 -5.00 -35.65
C LEU A 777 -13.67 -3.64 -35.79
N ASP A 778 -13.42 -2.72 -34.85
CA ASP A 778 -13.78 -1.30 -34.97
C ASP A 778 -12.78 -0.55 -35.87
N ALA A 779 -13.11 0.71 -36.19
CA ALA A 779 -12.24 1.61 -36.97
C ALA A 779 -10.88 1.90 -36.29
N GLU A 780 -10.73 1.56 -35.00
CA GLU A 780 -9.50 1.68 -34.24
C GLU A 780 -8.68 0.36 -34.24
N GLY A 781 -9.15 -0.67 -34.95
CA GLY A 781 -8.50 -1.97 -35.08
C GLY A 781 -8.71 -2.91 -33.89
N ASN A 782 -9.53 -2.54 -32.91
CA ASN A 782 -9.84 -3.38 -31.75
C ASN A 782 -11.07 -4.25 -32.02
N ARG A 783 -11.23 -5.34 -31.28
CA ARG A 783 -12.42 -6.19 -31.42
C ARG A 783 -13.68 -5.48 -30.93
N THR A 784 -14.67 -5.33 -31.81
CA THR A 784 -16.02 -4.96 -31.41
C THR A 784 -16.72 -6.16 -30.81
N LEU A 785 -17.23 -5.99 -29.58
CA LEU A 785 -18.27 -6.85 -29.05
C LEU A 785 -19.57 -6.46 -29.77
N PRO A 786 -20.24 -7.37 -30.50
CA PRO A 786 -21.52 -7.07 -31.12
C PRO A 786 -22.51 -6.61 -30.04
N GLN A 787 -23.05 -5.40 -30.18
CA GLN A 787 -24.01 -4.83 -29.20
C GLN A 787 -25.35 -5.59 -29.20
N THR A 788 -25.58 -6.43 -30.21
CA THR A 788 -26.68 -7.40 -30.32
C THR A 788 -26.20 -8.66 -31.07
N ASN A 789 -26.86 -9.81 -30.84
CA ASN A 789 -26.64 -11.15 -31.44
C ASN A 789 -25.47 -12.01 -30.87
N PRO A 790 -25.35 -13.26 -31.35
CA PRO A 790 -26.00 -14.42 -30.78
C PRO A 790 -25.12 -15.10 -29.72
N ILE A 791 -23.94 -14.55 -29.45
CA ILE A 791 -23.00 -15.07 -28.45
C ILE A 791 -23.60 -14.91 -27.06
N GLN A 792 -24.34 -13.84 -26.78
CA GLN A 792 -24.99 -13.68 -25.48
C GLN A 792 -26.15 -14.68 -25.27
N SER A 793 -26.90 -15.02 -26.33
CA SER A 793 -27.95 -16.05 -26.31
C SER A 793 -27.38 -17.47 -26.34
N ALA A 794 -26.27 -17.73 -27.04
CA ALA A 794 -25.55 -19.00 -27.02
C ALA A 794 -24.87 -19.21 -25.67
N ILE A 795 -24.34 -18.15 -25.04
CA ILE A 795 -23.89 -18.17 -23.66
C ILE A 795 -25.06 -18.44 -22.70
N GLN A 796 -26.26 -17.89 -22.93
CA GLN A 796 -27.44 -18.19 -22.11
C GLN A 796 -27.97 -19.62 -22.33
N ALA A 797 -27.92 -20.15 -23.55
CA ALA A 797 -28.31 -21.52 -23.88
C ALA A 797 -27.29 -22.56 -23.36
N ALA A 798 -25.99 -22.34 -23.60
CA ALA A 798 -24.92 -23.16 -23.03
C ALA A 798 -24.79 -23.02 -21.50
N ASN A 799 -25.38 -21.98 -20.89
CA ASN A 799 -25.57 -21.90 -19.43
C ASN A 799 -26.75 -22.76 -18.94
N ALA A 800 -27.68 -23.18 -19.81
CA ALA A 800 -28.84 -24.01 -19.45
C ALA A 800 -28.51 -25.51 -19.47
N GLU A 801 -27.54 -25.94 -20.29
CA GLU A 801 -27.06 -27.33 -20.39
C GLU A 801 -25.70 -27.56 -19.70
N GLN A 802 -25.21 -26.57 -18.95
CA GLN A 802 -23.93 -26.65 -18.25
C GLN A 802 -23.93 -27.70 -17.14
N SER A 803 -22.76 -28.30 -16.88
CA SER A 803 -22.45 -28.86 -15.56
C SER A 803 -22.72 -27.78 -14.51
N GLN A 804 -23.78 -27.97 -13.72
CA GLN A 804 -24.44 -26.95 -12.88
C GLN A 804 -23.43 -26.13 -12.07
N THR A 805 -22.44 -26.82 -11.49
CA THR A 805 -21.31 -26.27 -10.74
C THR A 805 -20.52 -25.18 -11.48
N ALA A 806 -20.23 -25.34 -12.77
CA ALA A 806 -19.42 -24.39 -13.54
C ALA A 806 -20.18 -23.08 -13.82
N GLY A 807 -21.47 -23.19 -14.13
CA GLY A 807 -22.38 -22.04 -14.29
C GLY A 807 -22.59 -21.29 -12.99
N ASP A 808 -22.81 -22.02 -11.90
CA ASP A 808 -22.96 -21.44 -10.56
C ASP A 808 -21.69 -20.70 -10.12
N ILE A 809 -20.49 -21.28 -10.31
CA ILE A 809 -19.22 -20.60 -10.00
C ILE A 809 -19.06 -19.32 -10.85
N ARG A 810 -19.40 -19.35 -12.13
CA ARG A 810 -19.36 -18.14 -12.99
C ARG A 810 -20.36 -17.07 -12.51
N SER A 811 -21.58 -17.46 -12.16
CA SER A 811 -22.62 -16.56 -11.63
C SER A 811 -22.16 -15.92 -10.32
N LEU A 812 -21.65 -16.73 -9.39
CA LEU A 812 -21.17 -16.28 -8.08
C LEU A 812 -19.91 -15.41 -8.19
N GLN A 813 -18.97 -15.71 -9.10
CA GLN A 813 -17.85 -14.79 -9.38
C GLN A 813 -18.35 -13.44 -9.89
N THR A 814 -19.37 -13.41 -10.75
CA THR A 814 -19.97 -12.16 -11.25
C THR A 814 -20.62 -11.34 -10.14
N GLN A 815 -21.22 -12.00 -9.15
CA GLN A 815 -21.86 -11.36 -8.00
C GLN A 815 -20.88 -10.94 -6.90
N LEU A 816 -19.79 -11.69 -6.68
CA LEU A 816 -18.95 -11.60 -5.48
C LEU A 816 -17.53 -11.09 -5.73
N LEU A 817 -16.98 -11.15 -6.96
CA LEU A 817 -15.63 -10.68 -7.28
C LEU A 817 -15.68 -9.28 -7.93
N PRO A 818 -15.20 -8.22 -7.24
CA PRO A 818 -15.17 -6.87 -7.81
C PRO A 818 -14.32 -6.81 -9.08
N GLY A 819 -14.94 -6.40 -10.19
CA GLY A 819 -14.27 -6.25 -11.48
C GLY A 819 -14.26 -7.49 -12.37
N TYR A 820 -14.77 -8.65 -11.93
CA TYR A 820 -14.83 -9.88 -12.74
C TYR A 820 -15.52 -9.65 -14.10
N GLY A 821 -16.69 -9.00 -14.12
CA GLY A 821 -17.40 -8.68 -15.36
C GLY A 821 -16.58 -7.81 -16.34
N LYS A 822 -15.83 -6.82 -15.82
CA LYS A 822 -14.91 -5.99 -16.61
C LYS A 822 -13.76 -6.84 -17.16
N VAL A 823 -13.13 -7.65 -16.33
CA VAL A 823 -12.00 -8.51 -16.71
C VAL A 823 -12.40 -9.53 -17.79
N ILE A 824 -13.63 -10.07 -17.74
CA ILE A 824 -14.19 -10.89 -18.82
C ILE A 824 -14.34 -10.07 -20.10
N GLN A 825 -14.91 -8.86 -20.04
CA GLN A 825 -15.08 -7.97 -21.19
C GLN A 825 -13.74 -7.58 -21.84
N ASP A 826 -12.76 -7.18 -21.03
CA ASP A 826 -11.41 -6.84 -21.47
C ASP A 826 -10.71 -8.06 -22.10
N SER A 827 -10.92 -9.27 -21.56
CA SER A 827 -10.38 -10.51 -22.14
C SER A 827 -11.02 -10.87 -23.49
N MET A 828 -12.31 -10.57 -23.67
CA MET A 828 -12.95 -10.75 -24.98
C MET A 828 -12.40 -9.76 -26.02
N LYS A 829 -12.19 -8.50 -25.62
CA LYS A 829 -11.71 -7.45 -26.53
C LYS A 829 -10.21 -7.54 -26.84
N TYR A 830 -9.36 -7.81 -25.85
CA TYR A 830 -7.90 -7.71 -25.93
C TYR A 830 -7.14 -8.98 -25.53
N GLY A 831 -7.82 -10.01 -25.01
CA GLY A 831 -7.20 -11.27 -24.59
C GLY A 831 -6.91 -12.26 -25.73
N PRO A 832 -6.24 -13.38 -25.44
CA PRO A 832 -5.76 -14.36 -26.43
C PRO A 832 -6.85 -15.30 -26.98
N ILE A 833 -8.06 -14.79 -27.24
CA ILE A 833 -9.18 -15.57 -27.80
C ILE A 833 -9.30 -15.49 -29.32
N GLY A 834 -8.66 -14.51 -29.95
CA GLY A 834 -8.63 -14.31 -31.41
C GLY A 834 -7.29 -13.71 -31.84
N SER A 835 -7.11 -13.49 -33.14
CA SER A 835 -5.92 -12.83 -33.73
C SER A 835 -4.55 -13.50 -33.44
N MET A 836 -4.52 -14.74 -32.93
CA MET A 836 -3.29 -15.45 -32.55
C MET A 836 -2.66 -16.26 -33.70
N GLN A 837 -3.09 -16.07 -34.96
CA GLN A 837 -2.63 -16.89 -36.10
C GLN A 837 -1.09 -16.99 -36.19
N LYS A 838 -0.38 -15.87 -36.04
CA LYS A 838 1.10 -15.86 -36.02
C LYS A 838 1.69 -16.72 -34.90
N ALA A 839 1.06 -16.78 -33.73
CA ALA A 839 1.52 -17.62 -32.63
C ALA A 839 1.33 -19.12 -32.93
N TYR A 840 0.24 -19.49 -33.62
CA TYR A 840 0.04 -20.85 -34.12
C TYR A 840 1.03 -21.20 -35.25
N GLU A 841 1.35 -20.26 -36.15
CA GLU A 841 2.37 -20.43 -37.20
C GLU A 841 3.80 -20.55 -36.64
N ILE A 842 4.08 -19.91 -35.50
CA ILE A 842 5.33 -20.11 -34.74
C ILE A 842 5.30 -21.48 -34.06
N LEU A 843 4.21 -21.83 -33.36
CA LEU A 843 4.05 -23.14 -32.71
C LEU A 843 4.28 -24.32 -33.67
N ALA A 844 3.90 -24.18 -34.95
CA ALA A 844 4.14 -25.17 -35.99
C ALA A 844 5.63 -25.49 -36.27
N LYS A 845 6.57 -24.60 -35.92
CA LYS A 845 7.99 -24.71 -36.28
C LYS A 845 8.97 -24.39 -35.15
N VAL A 846 8.49 -24.07 -33.95
CA VAL A 846 9.32 -23.62 -32.83
C VAL A 846 10.07 -24.78 -32.18
N GLN A 847 11.34 -24.55 -31.88
CA GLN A 847 12.18 -25.45 -31.11
C GLN A 847 12.05 -25.11 -29.62
N THR A 848 11.45 -26.01 -28.86
CA THR A 848 11.36 -25.96 -27.40
C THR A 848 12.64 -26.53 -26.76
N ALA A 849 12.72 -26.54 -25.43
CA ALA A 849 13.93 -27.02 -24.75
C ALA A 849 14.21 -28.53 -24.93
N GLY A 850 13.18 -29.35 -25.15
CA GLY A 850 13.31 -30.79 -25.37
C GLY A 850 13.19 -31.25 -26.82
N GLY A 851 12.88 -30.36 -27.77
CA GLY A 851 12.68 -30.73 -29.18
C GLY A 851 11.79 -29.76 -29.96
N PRO A 852 11.46 -30.07 -31.23
CA PRO A 852 10.36 -29.41 -31.93
C PRO A 852 9.07 -29.55 -31.12
N ALA A 853 8.23 -28.52 -31.05
CA ALA A 853 6.98 -28.56 -30.29
C ALA A 853 6.04 -29.68 -30.78
N GLU A 854 5.76 -30.66 -29.92
CA GLU A 854 4.69 -31.63 -30.13
C GLU A 854 3.37 -31.06 -29.63
N VAL A 855 2.33 -31.09 -30.49
CA VAL A 855 1.03 -30.51 -30.18
C VAL A 855 -0.08 -31.57 -30.20
N LEU A 856 -0.90 -31.59 -29.16
CA LEU A 856 -2.17 -32.32 -29.10
C LEU A 856 -3.32 -31.31 -29.06
N VAL A 857 -4.33 -31.50 -29.90
CA VAL A 857 -5.61 -30.79 -29.86
C VAL A 857 -6.68 -31.77 -29.39
N VAL A 858 -7.46 -31.40 -28.37
CA VAL A 858 -8.61 -32.19 -27.88
C VAL A 858 -9.86 -31.31 -28.02
N HIS A 859 -10.84 -31.75 -28.81
CA HIS A 859 -12.02 -30.93 -29.12
C HIS A 859 -13.28 -31.80 -29.25
N GLY A 860 -14.38 -31.36 -28.66
CA GLY A 860 -15.70 -31.98 -28.84
C GLY A 860 -16.40 -31.53 -30.12
N THR A 861 -17.22 -32.39 -30.72
CA THR A 861 -17.96 -32.04 -31.95
C THR A 861 -19.05 -31.00 -31.72
N ASP A 862 -19.59 -30.93 -30.51
CA ASP A 862 -20.81 -30.19 -30.16
C ASP A 862 -20.47 -28.89 -29.38
N ASP A 863 -19.23 -28.40 -29.54
CA ASP A 863 -18.74 -27.17 -28.89
C ASP A 863 -19.41 -25.90 -29.47
N ALA A 864 -20.49 -25.46 -28.83
CA ALA A 864 -21.22 -24.24 -29.17
C ALA A 864 -20.53 -22.91 -28.81
N ILE A 865 -19.33 -22.93 -28.20
CA ILE A 865 -18.60 -21.71 -27.77
C ILE A 865 -17.36 -21.48 -28.64
N VAL A 866 -16.56 -22.52 -28.86
CA VAL A 866 -15.42 -22.54 -29.78
C VAL A 866 -15.68 -23.67 -30.77
N ALA A 867 -16.37 -23.35 -31.87
CA ALA A 867 -16.82 -24.35 -32.84
C ALA A 867 -15.68 -25.28 -33.31
N TYR A 868 -16.00 -26.56 -33.52
CA TYR A 868 -15.05 -27.65 -33.77
C TYR A 868 -14.13 -27.40 -34.99
N GLU A 869 -14.56 -26.59 -35.96
CA GLU A 869 -13.75 -26.14 -37.10
C GLU A 869 -12.45 -25.46 -36.66
N ASN A 870 -12.38 -24.91 -35.45
CA ASN A 870 -11.14 -24.37 -34.88
C ASN A 870 -10.07 -25.46 -34.70
N ALA A 871 -10.42 -26.68 -34.29
CA ALA A 871 -9.47 -27.80 -34.26
C ALA A 871 -8.92 -28.10 -35.66
N THR A 872 -9.77 -28.03 -36.69
CA THR A 872 -9.37 -28.22 -38.09
C THR A 872 -8.49 -27.07 -38.60
N LYS A 873 -8.80 -25.81 -38.22
CA LYS A 873 -7.95 -24.64 -38.51
C LYS A 873 -6.58 -24.77 -37.84
N ILE A 874 -6.52 -25.16 -36.56
CA ILE A 874 -5.26 -25.41 -35.84
C ILE A 874 -4.46 -26.51 -36.53
N LYS A 875 -5.09 -27.65 -36.89
CA LYS A 875 -4.44 -28.75 -37.61
C LYS A 875 -3.92 -28.36 -39.00
N LYS A 876 -4.57 -27.40 -39.67
CA LYS A 876 -4.11 -26.87 -40.96
C LYS A 876 -2.86 -25.98 -40.83
N ILE A 877 -2.73 -25.23 -39.73
CA ILE A 877 -1.57 -24.37 -39.45
C ILE A 877 -0.42 -25.19 -38.84
N VAL A 878 -0.72 -25.98 -37.82
CA VAL A 878 0.18 -26.88 -37.09
C VAL A 878 0.02 -28.29 -37.66
N ALA A 879 0.60 -28.54 -38.82
CA ALA A 879 0.41 -29.79 -39.58
C ALA A 879 0.78 -31.06 -38.78
N GLN A 880 1.74 -30.97 -37.85
CA GLN A 880 2.15 -32.07 -36.97
C GLN A 880 1.20 -32.34 -35.80
N ALA A 881 0.23 -31.46 -35.51
CA ALA A 881 -0.65 -31.61 -34.35
C ALA A 881 -1.45 -32.91 -34.41
N LYS A 882 -1.47 -33.68 -33.33
CA LYS A 882 -2.39 -34.81 -33.15
C LYS A 882 -3.75 -34.22 -32.77
N VAL A 883 -4.84 -34.66 -33.39
CA VAL A 883 -6.20 -34.19 -33.08
C VAL A 883 -6.98 -35.38 -32.52
N VAL A 884 -7.53 -35.20 -31.32
CA VAL A 884 -8.47 -36.12 -30.68
C VAL A 884 -9.84 -35.45 -30.70
N THR A 885 -10.75 -36.06 -31.43
CA THR A 885 -12.16 -35.67 -31.51
C THR A 885 -12.94 -36.46 -30.47
N ILE A 886 -13.80 -35.79 -29.70
CA ILE A 886 -14.73 -36.43 -28.77
C ILE A 886 -16.15 -36.18 -29.28
N GLU A 887 -16.73 -37.19 -29.92
CA GLU A 887 -18.09 -37.16 -30.46
C GLU A 887 -19.09 -36.82 -29.34
N GLY A 888 -20.01 -35.88 -29.59
CA GLY A 888 -21.05 -35.43 -28.66
C GLY A 888 -20.58 -34.51 -27.52
N ALA A 889 -19.28 -34.21 -27.41
CA ALA A 889 -18.77 -33.41 -26.30
C ALA A 889 -18.89 -31.89 -26.51
N GLY A 890 -19.23 -31.16 -25.45
CA GLY A 890 -19.34 -29.70 -25.44
C GLY A 890 -18.04 -28.97 -25.10
N HIS A 891 -18.13 -27.65 -24.94
CA HIS A 891 -16.97 -26.80 -24.60
C HIS A 891 -16.30 -27.17 -23.26
N PHE A 892 -17.06 -27.77 -22.34
CA PHE A 892 -16.62 -28.08 -20.98
C PHE A 892 -16.32 -29.58 -20.79
N LEU A 893 -15.98 -30.28 -21.88
CA LEU A 893 -15.64 -31.72 -21.94
C LEU A 893 -14.71 -32.23 -20.83
N VAL A 894 -13.91 -31.36 -20.21
CA VAL A 894 -13.01 -31.70 -19.09
C VAL A 894 -13.70 -31.86 -17.73
N GLY A 895 -14.98 -31.46 -17.61
CA GLY A 895 -15.82 -31.58 -16.41
C GLY A 895 -17.18 -32.25 -16.66
N GLU A 896 -17.38 -32.80 -17.86
CA GLU A 896 -18.56 -33.57 -18.26
C GLU A 896 -18.31 -35.06 -17.97
N PRO A 897 -19.12 -35.75 -17.13
CA PRO A 897 -18.84 -37.12 -16.66
C PRO A 897 -18.56 -38.16 -17.74
N GLU A 898 -19.17 -38.02 -18.92
CA GLU A 898 -19.06 -38.95 -20.05
C GLU A 898 -17.81 -38.68 -20.90
N HIS A 899 -17.31 -37.44 -20.90
CA HIS A 899 -16.25 -36.97 -21.82
C HIS A 899 -14.90 -36.76 -21.14
N TRP A 900 -14.87 -36.36 -19.86
CA TRP A 900 -13.61 -36.08 -19.16
C TRP A 900 -12.67 -37.30 -19.07
N PRO A 901 -13.12 -38.57 -18.95
CA PRO A 901 -12.20 -39.71 -18.91
C PRO A 901 -11.45 -39.90 -20.24
N ILE A 902 -12.11 -39.62 -21.38
CA ILE A 902 -11.51 -39.70 -22.72
C ILE A 902 -10.46 -38.60 -22.89
N ALA A 903 -10.79 -37.38 -22.46
CA ALA A 903 -9.88 -36.24 -22.45
C ALA A 903 -8.66 -36.50 -21.54
N ALA A 904 -8.88 -36.93 -20.29
CA ALA A 904 -7.83 -37.25 -19.33
C ALA A 904 -6.87 -38.32 -19.85
N LYS A 905 -7.42 -39.43 -20.38
CA LYS A 905 -6.61 -40.48 -21.00
C LYS A 905 -5.76 -39.94 -22.16
N SER A 906 -6.36 -39.16 -23.05
CA SER A 906 -5.65 -38.62 -24.22
C SER A 906 -4.54 -37.65 -23.84
N ILE A 907 -4.74 -36.85 -22.79
CA ILE A 907 -3.71 -35.98 -22.19
C ILE A 907 -2.57 -36.83 -21.59
N VAL A 908 -2.91 -37.83 -20.76
CA VAL A 908 -1.91 -38.71 -20.11
C VAL A 908 -1.12 -39.50 -21.13
N ASP A 909 -1.76 -40.14 -22.10
CA ASP A 909 -1.10 -40.93 -23.15
C ASP A 909 -0.11 -40.05 -23.96
N PHE A 910 -0.50 -38.81 -24.28
CA PHE A 910 0.35 -37.89 -25.05
C PHE A 910 1.52 -37.30 -24.25
N LEU A 911 1.30 -36.95 -22.98
CA LEU A 911 2.36 -36.49 -22.07
C LEU A 911 3.33 -37.62 -21.68
N SER A 912 2.88 -38.88 -21.74
CA SER A 912 3.66 -40.05 -21.31
C SER A 912 4.73 -40.46 -22.31
N VAL A 913 4.44 -40.32 -23.62
CA VAL A 913 5.37 -40.57 -24.74
C VAL A 913 6.54 -39.58 -24.73
#